data_AF-A0A363SFJ1-F1
#
_entry.id   AF-A0A363SFJ1-F1
#
_cell.length_a   1.000
_cell.length_b   1.000
_cell.length_c   1.000
_cell.angle_alpha   90.00
_cell.angle_beta   90.00
_cell.angle_gamma   90.00
#
_symmetry.space_group_name_H-M   'P 1'
#
loop_
_entity.id
_entity.type
_entity.pdbx_description
1 polymer ?
#
loop_
_entity_poly.entity_id
_entity_poly.type
_entity_poly.pdbx_seq_one_letter_code
_entity_poly.pdbx_strand_id
1 'polypeptide(L)'
;MQGLTFPVEAMRVFLTLCLLCLGAPALAANCTSLGSGNWSTAANWSCGAVPAAGDDVFIANGHAVTVDVAAVCRDLTINNGNANSSLTVAGANTLSVSRDARVNANTAGRVKLLDVAGGTLSVGRDLTLASTGNNRIARLSIGTGTATVTRNLTANNQPNREQVIFAGAGSLRIGGNFTNGGTLTAGSGTVIYDGAGAQSIGAYAYNHLTVAKAAGTATFGGNVTVLGNFTNNGGFNGITGNRTATFSGAAAQTIGGTAGISSFYRIDLNNANGLTLNHNVTVSNRFRFQNGRVTTGPNLLSVGISNASPGTIAGNNANRFVAGNLARWIRTAGGSVAYDFPVGTAVSALVNLRFNGVTTGNYVRVATFDGDHPQIAASGINPARSVNRWWSVANLGVVFNAAAAQRRMIFNWVAADRDGGSNPNAYLAKRYAGGAWSDTDLTPGRTATSITLSPYLDFGEFAVGEPLTVVVPGGFDGLEPGAAFVPLNVPGNRNPIRTKVSGAAMSIDIAALSPAKDAILATFVGDVRVELLDGSSNAAPIDANGCRASWVPLAGFAPVTLSFVLADNGRKNVSLTEANAWRDVRLRMTYPAVGAPLAIGCSTDNFAIRPAALGFAATDQDWQTAGLARTLNNAAFPGGTVHKAGQPFTITVTGYNALSVVTGNYDGSPAASLTGFILPALGACPTCSLNAGAFAGAGGTVVSNTATYSEAGVFQMQAYDDTFSAVDAGDGSSVAERTAYSTISTVGRFVPDHFTLTSGAVGAACTAGAPSFTYMNQSFQSLSATVQAQNAAGSLTVNYDSGGFAPGSLASVAWQAENADNGIDLSARLSVSSPSPLWAAGVYSLSTAAAGFRRATPDDPDGPFDSLQLGIRLTDPDGVALNGMDMNAATAGVCAPCNAKAVGGTISVRFGRLRLSNAHGSELRQLRVPVGAEYWNGIGFVANAADGCSTVGAVTLNAPPSTCTLTPAVTGAGGVLLNGSAALTLGAPNVRGCTDLRVTTPAWLQGRWDDASNPDGDATTNYDDNAAGRATFGTFRDRMIFRREVTR
;
A
#
# COMPACT_ATOMS: atom_id res chain seq x y z
N MET A 1 6.09 -1.06 -81.36
CA MET A 1 5.09 -1.63 -82.32
C MET A 1 4.19 -2.53 -81.49
N GLN A 2 2.91 -2.15 -81.45
CA GLN A 2 1.97 -2.44 -80.37
C GLN A 2 1.43 -3.88 -80.42
N GLY A 3 1.31 -4.47 -79.22
CA GLY A 3 0.95 -5.86 -79.01
C GLY A 3 -0.53 -6.20 -79.22
N LEU A 4 -0.83 -7.48 -79.07
CA LEU A 4 -1.92 -8.04 -78.25
C LEU A 4 -1.95 -9.56 -78.47
N THR A 5 -1.66 -10.32 -77.41
CA THR A 5 -2.02 -11.73 -77.26
C THR A 5 -3.43 -11.81 -76.68
N PHE A 6 -4.33 -12.59 -77.30
CA PHE A 6 -5.63 -12.93 -76.72
C PHE A 6 -5.84 -14.45 -76.69
N PRO A 7 -6.36 -15.02 -75.58
CA PRO A 7 -6.55 -16.45 -75.39
C PRO A 7 -7.95 -16.91 -75.82
N VAL A 8 -8.04 -18.14 -76.34
CA VAL A 8 -9.06 -19.23 -76.30
C VAL A 8 -10.58 -18.94 -76.15
N GLU A 9 -11.07 -17.72 -75.93
CA GLU A 9 -12.50 -17.39 -75.87
C GLU A 9 -13.14 -17.13 -77.24
N ALA A 10 -12.36 -16.82 -78.27
CA ALA A 10 -12.87 -16.53 -79.62
C ALA A 10 -13.50 -17.76 -80.33
N MET A 11 -13.21 -18.98 -79.86
CA MET A 11 -13.78 -20.22 -80.42
C MET A 11 -15.10 -20.64 -79.76
N ARG A 12 -15.47 -20.06 -78.60
CA ARG A 12 -16.79 -20.25 -77.97
C ARG A 12 -17.83 -19.27 -78.48
N VAL A 13 -17.43 -18.08 -78.92
CA VAL A 13 -18.35 -17.07 -79.48
C VAL A 13 -18.84 -17.46 -80.88
N PHE A 14 -18.03 -18.10 -81.71
CA PHE A 14 -18.43 -18.50 -83.07
C PHE A 14 -19.43 -19.68 -83.10
N LEU A 15 -19.36 -20.59 -82.13
CA LEU A 15 -20.32 -21.71 -82.00
C LEU A 15 -21.64 -21.28 -81.34
N THR A 16 -21.62 -20.21 -80.54
CA THR A 16 -22.83 -19.63 -79.93
C THR A 16 -23.54 -18.67 -80.90
N LEU A 17 -22.81 -18.05 -81.83
CA LEU A 17 -23.38 -17.15 -82.86
C LEU A 17 -24.02 -17.89 -84.05
N CYS A 18 -23.61 -19.14 -84.34
CA CYS A 18 -24.23 -19.98 -85.38
C CYS A 18 -25.54 -20.67 -84.95
N LEU A 19 -25.87 -20.72 -83.65
CA LEU A 19 -27.17 -21.23 -83.17
C LEU A 19 -28.22 -20.13 -82.95
N LEU A 20 -27.85 -18.85 -83.16
CA LEU A 20 -28.73 -17.69 -83.00
C LEU A 20 -29.32 -17.15 -84.32
N CYS A 21 -29.13 -17.85 -85.45
CA CYS A 21 -29.56 -17.40 -86.78
C CYS A 21 -30.62 -18.27 -87.48
N LEU A 22 -31.38 -19.13 -86.79
CA LEU A 22 -32.49 -19.90 -87.40
C LEU A 22 -33.73 -20.02 -86.49
N GLY A 23 -34.16 -18.92 -85.86
CA GLY A 23 -35.49 -18.80 -85.25
C GLY A 23 -36.24 -17.61 -85.83
N ALA A 24 -37.08 -17.83 -86.84
CA ALA A 24 -38.07 -16.83 -87.25
C ALA A 24 -38.90 -16.41 -86.01
N PRO A 25 -39.45 -15.18 -85.96
CA PRO A 25 -40.44 -14.86 -84.93
C PRO A 25 -41.58 -15.89 -85.05
N ALA A 26 -41.69 -16.78 -84.07
CA ALA A 26 -42.80 -17.72 -84.01
C ALA A 26 -44.09 -16.88 -84.00
N LEU A 27 -44.92 -17.05 -85.04
CA LEU A 27 -46.24 -16.46 -85.09
C LEU A 27 -46.99 -16.90 -83.83
N ALA A 28 -47.60 -15.95 -83.12
CA ALA A 28 -48.41 -16.24 -81.95
C ALA A 28 -49.45 -17.33 -82.28
N ALA A 29 -49.31 -18.50 -81.67
CA ALA A 29 -50.20 -19.63 -81.86
C ALA A 29 -51.14 -19.80 -80.67
N ASN A 30 -52.29 -20.42 -80.91
CA ASN A 30 -53.18 -20.88 -79.84
C ASN A 30 -52.80 -22.33 -79.48
N CYS A 31 -52.19 -22.53 -78.32
CA CYS A 31 -51.75 -23.82 -77.82
C CYS A 31 -52.75 -24.35 -76.77
N THR A 32 -53.66 -25.23 -77.20
CA THR A 32 -54.61 -25.91 -76.30
C THR A 32 -54.05 -27.27 -75.89
N SER A 33 -54.12 -27.61 -74.60
CA SER A 33 -53.70 -28.93 -74.11
C SER A 33 -54.55 -30.04 -74.76
N LEU A 34 -53.93 -31.05 -75.36
CA LEU A 34 -54.59 -32.21 -75.98
C LEU A 34 -54.80 -33.38 -74.98
N GLY A 35 -54.09 -33.38 -73.86
CA GLY A 35 -54.26 -34.33 -72.75
C GLY A 35 -53.65 -33.82 -71.44
N SER A 36 -53.71 -34.64 -70.40
CA SER A 36 -52.97 -34.38 -69.15
C SER A 36 -51.50 -34.77 -69.30
N GLY A 37 -50.59 -34.04 -68.67
CA GLY A 37 -49.15 -34.33 -68.75
C GLY A 37 -48.25 -33.13 -68.52
N ASN A 38 -46.97 -33.27 -68.90
CA ASN A 38 -45.95 -32.24 -68.70
C ASN A 38 -46.03 -31.11 -69.74
N TRP A 39 -45.70 -29.89 -69.33
CA TRP A 39 -45.62 -28.71 -70.19
C TRP A 39 -44.56 -28.89 -71.28
N SER A 40 -43.41 -29.49 -70.93
CA SER A 40 -42.26 -29.71 -71.83
C SER A 40 -42.52 -30.66 -73.00
N THR A 41 -43.64 -31.39 -73.01
CA THR A 41 -43.94 -32.40 -74.04
C THR A 41 -44.74 -31.77 -75.19
N ALA A 42 -44.10 -31.54 -76.34
CA ALA A 42 -44.72 -30.89 -77.51
C ALA A 42 -46.03 -31.55 -77.98
N ALA A 43 -46.13 -32.89 -77.90
CA ALA A 43 -47.32 -33.65 -78.29
C ALA A 43 -48.55 -33.36 -77.39
N ASN A 44 -48.36 -32.76 -76.22
CA ASN A 44 -49.46 -32.37 -75.34
C ASN A 44 -50.17 -31.09 -75.81
N TRP A 45 -49.73 -30.44 -76.89
CA TRP A 45 -50.22 -29.13 -77.33
C TRP A 45 -50.72 -29.12 -78.78
N SER A 46 -51.88 -28.49 -79.00
CA SER A 46 -52.52 -28.40 -80.33
C SER A 46 -51.72 -27.64 -81.39
N CYS A 47 -50.79 -26.79 -80.95
CA CYS A 47 -49.89 -26.03 -81.82
C CYS A 47 -48.70 -26.87 -82.34
N GLY A 48 -48.58 -28.14 -81.92
CA GLY A 48 -47.55 -29.06 -82.36
C GLY A 48 -46.15 -28.81 -81.78
N ALA A 49 -46.02 -27.86 -80.85
CA ALA A 49 -44.77 -27.47 -80.20
C ALA A 49 -45.01 -27.14 -78.71
N VAL A 50 -43.92 -27.06 -77.92
CA VAL A 50 -43.98 -26.55 -76.55
C VAL A 50 -44.31 -25.04 -76.59
N PRO A 51 -45.28 -24.53 -75.81
CA PRO A 51 -45.65 -23.13 -75.84
C PRO A 51 -44.48 -22.19 -75.56
N ALA A 52 -44.37 -21.14 -76.36
CA ALA A 52 -43.38 -20.08 -76.25
C ALA A 52 -44.02 -18.76 -75.78
N ALA A 53 -43.19 -17.74 -75.50
CA ALA A 53 -43.64 -16.47 -74.90
C ALA A 53 -44.66 -15.67 -75.73
N GLY A 54 -44.80 -15.98 -77.03
CA GLY A 54 -45.76 -15.37 -77.94
C GLY A 54 -47.14 -16.06 -78.01
N ASP A 55 -47.27 -17.26 -77.45
CA ASP A 55 -48.43 -18.14 -77.64
C ASP A 55 -49.51 -17.97 -76.56
N ASP A 56 -50.78 -18.09 -76.96
CA ASP A 56 -51.91 -18.15 -76.01
C ASP A 56 -52.15 -19.59 -75.60
N VAL A 57 -52.05 -19.86 -74.29
CA VAL A 57 -52.17 -21.21 -73.74
C VAL A 57 -53.55 -21.43 -73.15
N PHE A 58 -54.20 -22.53 -73.58
CA PHE A 58 -55.50 -22.95 -73.08
C PHE A 58 -55.42 -24.34 -72.44
N ILE A 59 -55.71 -24.43 -71.14
CA ILE A 59 -55.86 -25.73 -70.46
C ILE A 59 -57.30 -26.21 -70.67
N ALA A 60 -57.46 -27.29 -71.42
CA ALA A 60 -58.77 -27.82 -71.78
C ALA A 60 -59.51 -28.43 -70.59
N ASN A 61 -60.83 -28.62 -70.76
CA ASN A 61 -61.68 -29.21 -69.73
C ASN A 61 -61.27 -30.66 -69.43
N GLY A 62 -61.00 -30.97 -68.16
CA GLY A 62 -60.61 -32.33 -67.74
C GLY A 62 -59.11 -32.58 -67.69
N HIS A 63 -58.28 -31.64 -68.14
CA HIS A 63 -56.82 -31.84 -68.21
C HIS A 63 -56.09 -31.32 -66.97
N ALA A 64 -55.07 -32.07 -66.55
CA ALA A 64 -54.10 -31.70 -65.53
C ALA A 64 -52.71 -31.54 -66.17
N VAL A 65 -52.21 -30.31 -66.20
CA VAL A 65 -50.89 -29.99 -66.78
C VAL A 65 -49.90 -29.63 -65.67
N THR A 66 -48.69 -30.18 -65.74
CA THR A 66 -47.60 -29.88 -64.80
C THR A 66 -46.52 -29.06 -65.50
N VAL A 67 -46.16 -27.92 -64.93
CA VAL A 67 -45.01 -27.13 -65.33
C VAL A 67 -43.75 -27.77 -64.75
N ASP A 68 -43.10 -28.59 -65.56
CA ASP A 68 -41.91 -29.38 -65.22
C ASP A 68 -40.58 -28.73 -65.66
N VAL A 69 -40.66 -27.63 -66.40
CA VAL A 69 -39.53 -26.82 -66.89
C VAL A 69 -39.83 -25.32 -66.70
N ALA A 70 -38.84 -24.45 -66.96
CA ALA A 70 -39.11 -23.02 -67.08
C ALA A 70 -40.02 -22.75 -68.30
N ALA A 71 -41.29 -22.46 -68.02
CA ALA A 71 -42.33 -22.27 -69.01
C ALA A 71 -42.64 -20.78 -69.23
N VAL A 72 -43.02 -20.45 -70.47
CA VAL A 72 -43.42 -19.09 -70.89
C VAL A 72 -44.66 -19.17 -71.76
N CYS A 73 -45.54 -18.17 -71.65
CA CYS A 73 -46.63 -17.95 -72.61
C CYS A 73 -47.03 -16.47 -72.67
N ARG A 74 -47.84 -16.11 -73.67
CA ARG A 74 -48.42 -14.78 -73.81
C ARG A 74 -49.58 -14.60 -72.83
N ASP A 75 -50.65 -15.35 -73.04
CA ASP A 75 -51.82 -15.41 -72.18
C ASP A 75 -52.03 -16.85 -71.68
N LEU A 76 -52.62 -17.00 -70.49
CA LEU A 76 -52.98 -18.31 -69.94
C LEU A 76 -54.47 -18.34 -69.60
N THR A 77 -55.20 -19.30 -70.15
CA THR A 77 -56.59 -19.56 -69.80
C THR A 77 -56.80 -21.00 -69.37
N ILE A 78 -57.28 -21.23 -68.15
CA ILE A 78 -57.90 -22.51 -67.78
C ILE A 78 -59.36 -22.44 -68.23
N ASN A 79 -59.73 -23.28 -69.20
CA ASN A 79 -61.04 -23.23 -69.82
C ASN A 79 -62.15 -23.68 -68.86
N ASN A 80 -63.36 -23.18 -69.15
CA ASN A 80 -64.57 -23.66 -68.53
C ASN A 80 -64.88 -25.11 -68.97
N GLY A 81 -65.93 -25.70 -68.38
CA GLY A 81 -66.40 -27.04 -68.71
C GLY A 81 -66.72 -27.85 -67.46
N ASN A 82 -67.23 -29.07 -67.60
CA ASN A 82 -67.87 -29.86 -66.54
C ASN A 82 -66.92 -30.74 -65.68
N ALA A 83 -65.61 -30.73 -65.95
CA ALA A 83 -64.62 -31.61 -65.29
C ALA A 83 -63.53 -30.80 -64.56
N ASN A 84 -62.87 -31.39 -63.56
CA ASN A 84 -61.73 -30.73 -62.92
C ASN A 84 -60.62 -30.47 -63.95
N SER A 85 -60.01 -29.28 -63.92
CA SER A 85 -58.80 -29.00 -64.69
C SER A 85 -57.78 -28.34 -63.78
N SER A 86 -56.50 -28.63 -63.97
CA SER A 86 -55.43 -28.01 -63.20
C SER A 86 -54.22 -27.64 -64.05
N LEU A 87 -53.55 -26.56 -63.65
CA LEU A 87 -52.17 -26.26 -64.04
C LEU A 87 -51.34 -26.15 -62.76
N THR A 88 -50.35 -27.00 -62.58
CA THR A 88 -49.52 -27.05 -61.38
C THR A 88 -48.09 -26.59 -61.69
N VAL A 89 -47.61 -25.60 -60.93
CA VAL A 89 -46.22 -25.13 -60.93
C VAL A 89 -45.50 -25.72 -59.71
N ALA A 90 -44.84 -26.86 -59.90
CA ALA A 90 -44.18 -27.63 -58.84
C ALA A 90 -42.66 -27.41 -58.80
N GLY A 91 -42.02 -27.79 -57.70
CA GLY A 91 -40.56 -27.75 -57.55
C GLY A 91 -39.98 -26.34 -57.68
N ALA A 92 -38.80 -26.20 -58.28
CA ALA A 92 -38.14 -24.91 -58.53
C ALA A 92 -38.55 -24.28 -59.89
N ASN A 93 -39.58 -24.82 -60.56
CA ASN A 93 -39.94 -24.40 -61.91
C ASN A 93 -40.66 -23.05 -61.92
N THR A 94 -40.57 -22.36 -63.05
CA THR A 94 -41.17 -21.04 -63.26
C THR A 94 -42.18 -21.07 -64.40
N LEU A 95 -43.32 -20.40 -64.23
CA LEU A 95 -44.23 -20.06 -65.32
C LEU A 95 -44.34 -18.54 -65.45
N SER A 96 -43.91 -17.99 -66.58
CA SER A 96 -44.03 -16.57 -66.90
C SER A 96 -45.08 -16.32 -67.98
N VAL A 97 -46.19 -15.69 -67.59
CA VAL A 97 -47.27 -15.25 -68.47
C VAL A 97 -47.05 -13.76 -68.76
N SER A 98 -46.76 -13.39 -70.01
CA SER A 98 -46.38 -12.00 -70.33
C SER A 98 -47.54 -11.00 -70.27
N ARG A 99 -48.78 -11.47 -70.45
CA ARG A 99 -50.02 -10.69 -70.32
C ARG A 99 -50.90 -11.24 -69.20
N ASP A 100 -52.10 -11.72 -69.52
CA ASP A 100 -53.17 -11.99 -68.57
C ASP A 100 -53.28 -13.50 -68.30
N ALA A 101 -53.65 -13.83 -67.06
CA ALA A 101 -54.00 -15.19 -66.67
C ALA A 101 -55.46 -15.23 -66.25
N ARG A 102 -56.19 -16.27 -66.68
CA ARG A 102 -57.61 -16.43 -66.40
C ARG A 102 -57.93 -17.85 -65.98
N VAL A 103 -58.52 -18.00 -64.80
CA VAL A 103 -59.11 -19.26 -64.33
C VAL A 103 -60.61 -19.11 -64.44
N ASN A 104 -61.20 -19.71 -65.48
CA ASN A 104 -62.65 -19.78 -65.59
C ASN A 104 -63.18 -20.87 -64.67
N ALA A 105 -64.42 -20.73 -64.22
CA ALA A 105 -65.05 -21.75 -63.41
C ALA A 105 -65.55 -22.94 -64.24
N ASN A 106 -65.81 -24.01 -63.52
CA ASN A 106 -66.47 -25.19 -64.05
C ASN A 106 -67.94 -24.90 -64.44
N THR A 107 -68.58 -25.76 -65.23
CA THR A 107 -70.04 -25.71 -65.52
C THR A 107 -70.87 -26.67 -64.65
N ALA A 108 -70.21 -27.56 -63.89
CA ALA A 108 -70.73 -28.44 -62.85
C ALA A 108 -69.99 -28.19 -61.50
N GLY A 109 -70.46 -28.77 -60.39
CA GLY A 109 -69.92 -28.53 -59.04
C GLY A 109 -68.50 -29.06 -58.78
N ARG A 110 -67.49 -28.45 -59.40
CA ARG A 110 -66.10 -28.95 -59.55
C ARG A 110 -65.09 -27.78 -59.55
N VAL A 111 -63.78 -28.08 -59.54
CA VAL A 111 -62.69 -27.09 -59.36
C VAL A 111 -61.86 -26.91 -60.63
N LYS A 112 -61.61 -25.65 -60.98
CA LYS A 112 -60.58 -25.22 -61.94
C LYS A 112 -59.44 -24.59 -61.16
N LEU A 113 -58.26 -25.17 -61.25
CA LEU A 113 -57.17 -24.95 -60.31
C LEU A 113 -55.90 -24.44 -61.01
N LEU A 114 -55.44 -23.26 -60.62
CA LEU A 114 -54.06 -22.83 -60.83
C LEU A 114 -53.31 -23.05 -59.52
N ASP A 115 -52.39 -24.02 -59.49
CA ASP A 115 -51.69 -24.44 -58.28
C ASP A 115 -50.22 -24.07 -58.33
N VAL A 116 -49.82 -23.12 -57.51
CA VAL A 116 -48.43 -22.69 -57.32
C VAL A 116 -47.89 -23.44 -56.11
N ALA A 117 -47.64 -24.75 -56.29
CA ALA A 117 -47.24 -25.65 -55.21
C ALA A 117 -45.91 -25.22 -54.58
N GLY A 118 -44.78 -25.47 -55.27
CA GLY A 118 -43.45 -25.06 -54.82
C GLY A 118 -42.78 -24.01 -55.71
N GLY A 119 -43.27 -23.84 -56.94
CA GLY A 119 -42.59 -23.04 -57.97
C GLY A 119 -42.98 -21.57 -57.98
N THR A 120 -42.62 -20.88 -59.07
CA THR A 120 -42.89 -19.44 -59.24
C THR A 120 -43.83 -19.20 -60.41
N LEU A 121 -44.95 -18.53 -60.16
CA LEU A 121 -45.84 -17.98 -61.19
C LEU A 121 -45.62 -16.47 -61.29
N SER A 122 -45.41 -15.96 -62.50
CA SER A 122 -45.36 -14.52 -62.80
C SER A 122 -46.37 -14.17 -63.88
N VAL A 123 -47.32 -13.29 -63.55
CA VAL A 123 -48.33 -12.76 -64.47
C VAL A 123 -48.02 -11.28 -64.73
N GLY A 124 -47.72 -10.94 -65.98
CA GLY A 124 -47.28 -9.61 -66.41
C GLY A 124 -48.38 -8.54 -66.35
N ARG A 125 -49.65 -8.94 -66.31
CA ARG A 125 -50.81 -8.06 -66.17
C ARG A 125 -51.79 -8.56 -65.10
N ASP A 126 -53.04 -8.85 -65.47
CA ASP A 126 -54.11 -9.17 -64.54
C ASP A 126 -54.29 -10.70 -64.41
N LEU A 127 -54.57 -11.17 -63.18
CA LEU A 127 -55.05 -12.53 -62.94
C LEU A 127 -56.53 -12.47 -62.59
N THR A 128 -57.38 -13.11 -63.38
CA THR A 128 -58.83 -13.15 -63.17
C THR A 128 -59.29 -14.54 -62.75
N LEU A 129 -59.95 -14.63 -61.59
CA LEU A 129 -60.74 -15.78 -61.18
C LEU A 129 -62.21 -15.48 -61.51
N ALA A 130 -62.80 -16.21 -62.46
CA ALA A 130 -64.14 -15.91 -62.96
C ALA A 130 -65.09 -17.09 -62.77
N SER A 131 -66.16 -16.92 -61.99
CA SER A 131 -67.23 -17.94 -61.83
C SER A 131 -68.63 -17.45 -62.20
N THR A 132 -69.44 -18.37 -62.77
CA THR A 132 -70.78 -18.07 -63.32
C THR A 132 -71.95 -18.80 -62.63
N GLY A 133 -71.73 -19.64 -61.61
CA GLY A 133 -72.82 -20.37 -60.92
C GLY A 133 -72.42 -21.11 -59.63
N ASN A 134 -73.38 -21.54 -58.80
CA ASN A 134 -73.13 -22.13 -57.47
C ASN A 134 -72.29 -23.43 -57.54
N ASN A 135 -71.39 -23.64 -56.56
CA ASN A 135 -70.43 -24.77 -56.45
C ASN A 135 -69.38 -24.89 -57.59
N ARG A 136 -69.29 -23.90 -58.48
CA ARG A 136 -68.29 -23.88 -59.56
C ARG A 136 -67.08 -23.06 -59.12
N ILE A 137 -65.97 -23.73 -58.82
CA ILE A 137 -64.80 -23.09 -58.19
C ILE A 137 -63.73 -22.74 -59.24
N ALA A 138 -63.31 -21.47 -59.25
CA ALA A 138 -62.07 -20.99 -59.87
C ALA A 138 -61.09 -20.66 -58.75
N ARG A 139 -59.94 -21.36 -58.71
CA ARG A 139 -59.02 -21.30 -57.57
C ARG A 139 -57.59 -20.99 -58.01
N LEU A 140 -56.97 -20.06 -57.28
CA LEU A 140 -55.52 -19.98 -57.12
C LEU A 140 -55.15 -20.66 -55.79
N SER A 141 -54.31 -21.69 -55.86
CA SER A 141 -53.72 -22.36 -54.70
C SER A 141 -52.23 -22.02 -54.64
N ILE A 142 -51.70 -21.73 -53.46
CA ILE A 142 -50.30 -21.40 -53.24
C ILE A 142 -49.78 -22.28 -52.10
N GLY A 143 -48.83 -23.16 -52.38
CA GLY A 143 -48.16 -24.01 -51.39
C GLY A 143 -47.03 -23.24 -50.69
N THR A 144 -45.78 -23.64 -50.93
CA THR A 144 -44.56 -22.92 -50.53
C THR A 144 -44.01 -21.99 -51.61
N GLY A 145 -44.60 -22.02 -52.81
CA GLY A 145 -44.17 -21.23 -53.96
C GLY A 145 -44.54 -19.74 -53.89
N THR A 146 -44.24 -19.02 -54.99
CA THR A 146 -44.51 -17.58 -55.11
C THR A 146 -45.37 -17.28 -56.33
N ALA A 147 -46.49 -16.59 -56.14
CA ALA A 147 -47.34 -16.06 -57.20
C ALA A 147 -47.19 -14.54 -57.29
N THR A 148 -46.81 -14.02 -58.44
CA THR A 148 -46.69 -12.57 -58.70
C THR A 148 -47.72 -12.16 -59.75
N VAL A 149 -48.55 -11.17 -59.41
CA VAL A 149 -49.50 -10.53 -60.33
C VAL A 149 -49.12 -9.06 -60.44
N THR A 150 -48.59 -8.65 -61.60
CA THR A 150 -48.01 -7.30 -61.77
C THR A 150 -49.08 -6.21 -61.75
N ARG A 151 -50.33 -6.53 -62.09
CA ARG A 151 -51.50 -5.64 -61.96
C ARG A 151 -52.52 -6.24 -60.99
N ASN A 152 -53.78 -6.36 -61.39
CA ASN A 152 -54.86 -6.69 -60.48
C ASN A 152 -55.07 -8.20 -60.38
N LEU A 153 -55.29 -8.68 -59.16
CA LEU A 153 -55.93 -9.97 -58.93
C LEU A 153 -57.44 -9.71 -58.76
N THR A 154 -58.23 -10.16 -59.71
CA THR A 154 -59.68 -9.92 -59.74
C THR A 154 -60.44 -11.19 -59.41
N ALA A 155 -61.29 -11.11 -58.40
CA ALA A 155 -62.36 -12.06 -58.11
C ALA A 155 -63.65 -11.24 -57.92
N ASN A 156 -64.73 -11.62 -58.60
CA ASN A 156 -65.96 -10.85 -58.79
C ASN A 156 -66.99 -11.04 -57.66
N ASN A 157 -66.56 -10.92 -56.40
CA ASN A 157 -67.41 -10.93 -55.20
C ASN A 157 -68.21 -12.22 -54.98
N GLN A 158 -67.69 -13.38 -55.40
CA GLN A 158 -68.33 -14.68 -55.17
C GLN A 158 -67.50 -15.55 -54.19
N PRO A 159 -67.63 -15.37 -52.87
CA PRO A 159 -66.74 -15.97 -51.86
C PRO A 159 -66.67 -17.51 -51.92
N ASN A 160 -67.77 -18.19 -52.22
CA ASN A 160 -67.80 -19.66 -52.27
C ASN A 160 -67.27 -20.23 -53.61
N ARG A 161 -66.87 -19.38 -54.57
CA ARG A 161 -66.62 -19.76 -55.96
C ARG A 161 -65.26 -19.30 -56.47
N GLU A 162 -64.79 -18.14 -56.06
CA GLU A 162 -63.51 -17.58 -56.49
C GLU A 162 -62.60 -17.57 -55.27
N GLN A 163 -61.55 -18.38 -55.31
CA GLN A 163 -60.78 -18.71 -54.11
C GLN A 163 -59.30 -18.48 -54.33
N VAL A 164 -58.69 -17.78 -53.39
CA VAL A 164 -57.24 -17.74 -53.20
C VAL A 164 -56.97 -18.51 -51.92
N ILE A 165 -56.19 -19.59 -52.00
CA ILE A 165 -55.90 -20.46 -50.85
C ILE A 165 -54.40 -20.60 -50.71
N PHE A 166 -53.91 -20.36 -49.50
CA PHE A 166 -52.57 -20.79 -49.11
C PHE A 166 -52.66 -22.18 -48.48
N ALA A 167 -52.13 -23.19 -49.19
CA ALA A 167 -51.94 -24.55 -48.71
C ALA A 167 -50.60 -24.71 -47.95
N GLY A 168 -49.71 -23.70 -48.02
CA GLY A 168 -48.44 -23.66 -47.30
C GLY A 168 -47.97 -22.22 -47.04
N ALA A 169 -46.67 -22.05 -46.73
CA ALA A 169 -46.07 -20.76 -46.33
C ALA A 169 -45.62 -19.85 -47.49
N GLY A 170 -46.14 -20.08 -48.69
CA GLY A 170 -45.78 -19.33 -49.90
C GLY A 170 -46.23 -17.86 -49.89
N SER A 171 -45.93 -17.16 -50.98
CA SER A 171 -46.20 -15.73 -51.10
C SER A 171 -47.05 -15.35 -52.32
N LEU A 172 -47.91 -14.35 -52.14
CA LEU A 172 -48.68 -13.70 -53.20
C LEU A 172 -48.26 -12.23 -53.29
N ARG A 173 -47.59 -11.84 -54.39
CA ARG A 173 -47.21 -10.45 -54.69
C ARG A 173 -48.20 -9.82 -55.66
N ILE A 174 -48.63 -8.61 -55.36
CA ILE A 174 -49.68 -7.90 -56.09
C ILE A 174 -49.18 -6.50 -56.40
N GLY A 175 -49.06 -6.16 -57.67
CA GLY A 175 -48.62 -4.85 -58.16
C GLY A 175 -49.76 -3.87 -58.45
N GLY A 176 -50.99 -4.35 -58.62
CA GLY A 176 -52.23 -3.58 -58.73
C GLY A 176 -53.14 -3.78 -57.53
N ASN A 177 -54.45 -3.91 -57.72
CA ASN A 177 -55.38 -4.13 -56.62
C ASN A 177 -55.72 -5.62 -56.43
N PHE A 178 -56.03 -5.99 -55.19
CA PHE A 178 -56.75 -7.22 -54.88
C PHE A 178 -57.93 -6.84 -54.01
N THR A 179 -58.99 -6.38 -54.69
CA THR A 179 -60.18 -5.82 -54.08
C THR A 179 -61.14 -6.91 -53.58
N ASN A 180 -62.15 -6.48 -52.81
CA ASN A 180 -63.07 -7.28 -51.98
C ASN A 180 -63.98 -8.26 -52.76
N GLY A 181 -63.43 -9.27 -53.41
CA GLY A 181 -64.20 -10.34 -54.00
C GLY A 181 -63.58 -11.73 -53.95
N GLY A 182 -64.42 -12.75 -53.93
CA GLY A 182 -63.96 -14.12 -53.65
C GLY A 182 -63.60 -14.33 -52.16
N THR A 183 -62.91 -15.43 -51.86
CA THR A 183 -62.41 -15.77 -50.52
C THR A 183 -60.89 -15.87 -50.54
N LEU A 184 -60.23 -15.27 -49.55
CA LEU A 184 -58.84 -15.54 -49.20
C LEU A 184 -58.80 -16.49 -48.00
N THR A 185 -58.29 -17.70 -48.21
CA THR A 185 -57.93 -18.62 -47.11
C THR A 185 -56.44 -18.46 -46.84
N ALA A 186 -56.11 -17.76 -45.75
CA ALA A 186 -54.75 -17.28 -45.50
C ALA A 186 -53.70 -18.36 -45.18
N GLY A 187 -54.11 -19.52 -44.65
CA GLY A 187 -53.19 -20.59 -44.25
C GLY A 187 -52.01 -20.06 -43.42
N SER A 188 -50.79 -20.45 -43.80
CA SER A 188 -49.54 -19.90 -43.27
C SER A 188 -48.85 -18.92 -44.24
N GLY A 189 -49.56 -18.41 -45.24
CA GLY A 189 -48.99 -17.63 -46.34
C GLY A 189 -48.73 -16.15 -46.04
N THR A 190 -48.10 -15.47 -47.00
CA THR A 190 -47.84 -14.03 -46.97
C THR A 190 -48.43 -13.34 -48.20
N VAL A 191 -49.21 -12.27 -48.00
CA VAL A 191 -49.65 -11.39 -49.09
C VAL A 191 -48.83 -10.10 -49.07
N ILE A 192 -48.31 -9.71 -50.23
CA ILE A 192 -47.41 -8.57 -50.41
C ILE A 192 -48.02 -7.61 -51.44
N TYR A 193 -48.24 -6.36 -51.02
CA TYR A 193 -48.61 -5.26 -51.92
C TYR A 193 -47.37 -4.40 -52.19
N ASP A 194 -46.85 -4.45 -53.42
CA ASP A 194 -45.55 -3.88 -53.81
C ASP A 194 -45.58 -3.03 -55.10
N GLY A 195 -46.77 -2.72 -55.60
CA GLY A 195 -46.96 -1.94 -56.82
C GLY A 195 -46.36 -0.54 -56.80
N ALA A 196 -46.10 0.05 -57.97
CA ALA A 196 -45.63 1.44 -58.08
C ALA A 196 -46.77 2.48 -57.94
N GLY A 197 -48.01 2.12 -58.27
CA GLY A 197 -49.19 2.99 -58.20
C GLY A 197 -49.95 2.90 -56.87
N ALA A 198 -51.07 3.61 -56.75
CA ALA A 198 -51.95 3.45 -55.59
C ALA A 198 -52.59 2.04 -55.58
N GLN A 199 -52.64 1.42 -54.40
CA GLN A 199 -53.21 0.08 -54.20
C GLN A 199 -54.29 0.09 -53.11
N SER A 200 -55.37 -0.64 -53.38
CA SER A 200 -56.40 -0.96 -52.40
C SER A 200 -56.15 -2.36 -51.86
N ILE A 201 -55.87 -2.44 -50.56
CA ILE A 201 -55.72 -3.70 -49.82
C ILE A 201 -57.11 -4.26 -49.54
N GLY A 202 -57.36 -5.49 -49.96
CA GLY A 202 -58.65 -6.15 -49.82
C GLY A 202 -59.06 -6.42 -48.36
N ALA A 203 -60.36 -6.52 -48.15
CA ALA A 203 -60.99 -6.80 -46.86
C ALA A 203 -60.99 -8.30 -46.58
N TYR A 204 -59.81 -8.82 -46.21
CA TYR A 204 -59.63 -10.25 -45.91
C TYR A 204 -59.03 -10.47 -44.52
N ALA A 205 -59.07 -11.73 -44.08
CA ALA A 205 -58.17 -12.22 -43.07
C ALA A 205 -56.87 -12.66 -43.74
N TYR A 206 -55.78 -11.96 -43.43
CA TYR A 206 -54.42 -12.28 -43.86
C TYR A 206 -53.71 -13.04 -42.74
N ASN A 207 -52.84 -13.98 -43.10
CA ASN A 207 -51.87 -14.51 -42.14
C ASN A 207 -50.77 -13.46 -41.97
N HIS A 208 -49.80 -13.39 -42.88
CA HIS A 208 -48.88 -12.25 -42.95
C HIS A 208 -49.34 -11.25 -44.02
N LEU A 209 -49.36 -9.96 -43.67
CA LEU A 209 -49.64 -8.86 -44.60
C LEU A 209 -48.43 -7.93 -44.67
N THR A 210 -47.86 -7.79 -45.87
CA THR A 210 -46.73 -6.91 -46.13
C THR A 210 -47.11 -5.82 -47.12
N VAL A 211 -46.79 -4.57 -46.79
CA VAL A 211 -46.78 -3.44 -47.71
C VAL A 211 -45.33 -3.08 -47.99
N ALA A 212 -44.90 -3.23 -49.24
CA ALA A 212 -43.51 -3.04 -49.66
C ALA A 212 -43.44 -2.20 -50.94
N LYS A 213 -43.95 -0.97 -50.86
CA LYS A 213 -44.06 -0.08 -52.01
C LYS A 213 -42.82 0.80 -52.14
N ALA A 214 -42.23 0.79 -53.33
CA ALA A 214 -41.19 1.77 -53.68
C ALA A 214 -41.77 3.17 -53.95
N ALA A 215 -43.01 3.24 -54.44
CA ALA A 215 -43.74 4.47 -54.72
C ALA A 215 -45.27 4.26 -54.57
N GLY A 216 -46.02 5.37 -54.43
CA GLY A 216 -47.47 5.34 -54.25
C GLY A 216 -47.93 4.92 -52.85
N THR A 217 -49.25 4.80 -52.66
CA THR A 217 -49.84 4.45 -51.35
C THR A 217 -50.67 3.17 -51.41
N ALA A 218 -50.58 2.33 -50.38
CA ALA A 218 -51.53 1.25 -50.13
C ALA A 218 -52.47 1.66 -49.01
N THR A 219 -53.77 1.57 -49.27
CA THR A 219 -54.85 1.93 -48.33
C THR A 219 -55.76 0.73 -48.13
N PHE A 220 -56.40 0.62 -46.96
CA PHE A 220 -57.38 -0.43 -46.73
C PHE A 220 -58.67 -0.17 -47.51
N GLY A 221 -59.03 -1.08 -48.41
CA GLY A 221 -60.30 -1.07 -49.14
C GLY A 221 -61.51 -1.42 -48.27
N GLY A 222 -61.31 -2.13 -47.17
CA GLY A 222 -62.31 -2.47 -46.16
C GLY A 222 -61.68 -2.83 -44.81
N ASN A 223 -62.45 -3.45 -43.90
CA ASN A 223 -61.88 -3.93 -42.64
C ASN A 223 -60.97 -5.13 -42.89
N VAL A 224 -59.82 -5.16 -42.22
CA VAL A 224 -58.80 -6.19 -42.41
C VAL A 224 -58.56 -6.91 -41.10
N THR A 225 -58.37 -8.23 -41.18
CA THR A 225 -57.87 -9.04 -40.07
C THR A 225 -56.47 -9.52 -40.39
N VAL A 226 -55.55 -9.41 -39.42
CA VAL A 226 -54.19 -9.96 -39.50
C VAL A 226 -54.08 -11.04 -38.42
N LEU A 227 -53.71 -12.25 -38.83
CA LEU A 227 -53.55 -13.44 -37.98
C LEU A 227 -52.07 -13.72 -37.64
N GLY A 228 -51.15 -13.22 -38.46
CA GLY A 228 -49.71 -13.23 -38.26
C GLY A 228 -49.17 -11.81 -38.10
N ASN A 229 -48.09 -11.47 -38.79
CA ASN A 229 -47.44 -10.15 -38.66
C ASN A 229 -47.88 -9.16 -39.74
N PHE A 230 -47.91 -7.88 -39.37
CA PHE A 230 -48.05 -6.77 -40.31
C PHE A 230 -46.69 -6.09 -40.54
N THR A 231 -46.24 -6.09 -41.79
CA THR A 231 -44.94 -5.52 -42.18
C THR A 231 -45.15 -4.32 -43.10
N ASN A 232 -44.67 -3.15 -42.71
CA ASN A 232 -44.67 -1.94 -43.51
C ASN A 232 -43.24 -1.54 -43.87
N ASN A 233 -42.84 -1.79 -45.11
CA ASN A 233 -41.56 -1.39 -45.68
C ASN A 233 -41.65 -0.10 -46.51
N GLY A 234 -42.79 0.60 -46.46
CA GLY A 234 -43.01 1.87 -47.18
C GLY A 234 -44.36 1.94 -47.88
N GLY A 235 -44.94 3.15 -47.94
CA GLY A 235 -46.15 3.45 -48.71
C GLY A 235 -47.48 3.04 -48.08
N PHE A 236 -47.53 2.54 -46.84
CA PHE A 236 -48.81 2.25 -46.17
C PHE A 236 -49.50 3.51 -45.62
N ASN A 237 -50.79 3.68 -45.93
CA ASN A 237 -51.67 4.69 -45.33
C ASN A 237 -53.00 4.05 -44.90
N GLY A 238 -53.09 3.63 -43.64
CA GLY A 238 -54.31 3.05 -43.07
C GLY A 238 -55.26 4.06 -42.43
N ILE A 239 -55.01 5.37 -42.51
CA ILE A 239 -55.86 6.41 -41.91
C ILE A 239 -57.12 6.67 -42.76
N THR A 240 -57.02 6.52 -44.07
CA THR A 240 -58.12 6.82 -45.00
C THR A 240 -59.20 5.74 -44.99
N GLY A 241 -60.44 6.10 -45.33
CA GLY A 241 -61.53 5.14 -45.54
C GLY A 241 -62.23 4.60 -44.29
N ASN A 242 -61.89 5.11 -43.10
CA ASN A 242 -62.53 4.77 -41.82
C ASN A 242 -62.52 3.26 -41.48
N ARG A 243 -61.40 2.57 -41.77
CA ARG A 243 -61.29 1.11 -41.66
C ARG A 243 -60.70 0.65 -40.33
N THR A 244 -60.98 -0.60 -39.97
CA THR A 244 -60.43 -1.27 -38.77
C THR A 244 -59.44 -2.35 -39.17
N ALA A 245 -58.26 -2.33 -38.56
CA ALA A 245 -57.31 -3.43 -38.56
C ALA A 245 -57.49 -4.25 -37.27
N THR A 246 -57.82 -5.53 -37.41
CA THR A 246 -57.99 -6.45 -36.28
C THR A 246 -56.78 -7.38 -36.20
N PHE A 247 -56.06 -7.35 -35.09
CA PHE A 247 -54.95 -8.27 -34.81
C PHE A 247 -55.47 -9.40 -33.92
N SER A 248 -55.63 -10.60 -34.47
CA SER A 248 -56.32 -11.73 -33.80
C SER A 248 -55.61 -13.07 -33.99
N GLY A 249 -54.28 -13.03 -34.07
CA GLY A 249 -53.44 -14.22 -34.26
C GLY A 249 -53.46 -15.19 -33.08
N ALA A 250 -53.10 -16.44 -33.35
CA ALA A 250 -52.91 -17.49 -32.34
C ALA A 250 -51.55 -17.40 -31.62
N ALA A 251 -50.56 -16.75 -32.25
CA ALA A 251 -49.24 -16.44 -31.69
C ALA A 251 -49.08 -14.94 -31.47
N ALA A 252 -48.06 -14.51 -30.72
CA ALA A 252 -47.75 -13.08 -30.56
C ALA A 252 -47.48 -12.43 -31.93
N GLN A 253 -48.07 -11.25 -32.15
CA GLN A 253 -47.98 -10.56 -33.44
C GLN A 253 -47.04 -9.37 -33.37
N THR A 254 -46.49 -8.96 -34.51
CA THR A 254 -45.70 -7.74 -34.64
C THR A 254 -46.30 -6.78 -35.68
N ILE A 255 -46.18 -5.48 -35.39
CA ILE A 255 -46.16 -4.43 -36.42
C ILE A 255 -44.71 -4.01 -36.58
N GLY A 256 -44.14 -4.24 -37.76
CA GLY A 256 -42.73 -3.98 -38.05
C GLY A 256 -42.47 -3.62 -39.50
N GLY A 257 -41.21 -3.69 -39.92
CA GLY A 257 -40.75 -3.32 -41.26
C GLY A 257 -39.76 -2.17 -41.22
N THR A 258 -39.37 -1.68 -42.40
CA THR A 258 -38.36 -0.61 -42.54
C THR A 258 -38.96 0.80 -42.47
N ALA A 259 -40.29 0.96 -42.49
CA ALA A 259 -40.92 2.27 -42.32
C ALA A 259 -40.79 2.75 -40.87
N GLY A 260 -40.42 4.01 -40.67
CA GLY A 260 -40.32 4.60 -39.32
C GLY A 260 -41.67 4.74 -38.60
N ILE A 261 -42.79 4.64 -39.31
CA ILE A 261 -44.14 4.73 -38.76
C ILE A 261 -45.17 3.90 -39.55
N SER A 262 -46.10 3.25 -38.85
CA SER A 262 -47.33 2.71 -39.44
C SER A 262 -48.56 3.43 -38.88
N SER A 263 -49.40 3.93 -39.78
CA SER A 263 -50.58 4.72 -39.41
C SER A 263 -51.87 4.00 -39.74
N PHE A 264 -52.76 3.87 -38.75
CA PHE A 264 -54.04 3.18 -38.83
C PHE A 264 -55.18 4.12 -38.41
N TYR A 265 -56.36 3.94 -38.98
CA TYR A 265 -57.55 4.65 -38.50
C TYR A 265 -58.08 4.06 -37.19
N ARG A 266 -58.37 2.75 -37.18
CA ARG A 266 -58.73 1.99 -35.96
C ARG A 266 -57.92 0.70 -35.86
N ILE A 267 -57.55 0.35 -34.63
CA ILE A 267 -56.98 -0.96 -34.29
C ILE A 267 -57.88 -1.63 -33.25
N ASP A 268 -58.21 -2.89 -33.50
CA ASP A 268 -58.77 -3.81 -32.52
C ASP A 268 -57.74 -4.91 -32.22
N LEU A 269 -57.22 -4.94 -30.99
CA LEU A 269 -56.27 -5.95 -30.53
C LEU A 269 -57.03 -7.09 -29.84
N ASN A 270 -57.13 -8.23 -30.50
CA ASN A 270 -57.80 -9.44 -30.01
C ASN A 270 -56.84 -10.64 -29.98
N ASN A 271 -55.67 -10.46 -29.40
CA ASN A 271 -54.65 -11.50 -29.34
C ASN A 271 -54.10 -11.62 -27.92
N ALA A 272 -54.43 -12.72 -27.24
CA ALA A 272 -54.01 -12.97 -25.85
C ALA A 272 -52.49 -12.93 -25.66
N ASN A 273 -51.72 -13.30 -26.68
CA ASN A 273 -50.26 -13.34 -26.64
C ASN A 273 -49.62 -11.96 -26.86
N GLY A 274 -50.43 -10.96 -27.25
CA GLY A 274 -50.02 -9.57 -27.37
C GLY A 274 -49.55 -9.14 -28.77
N LEU A 275 -49.25 -7.84 -28.85
CA LEU A 275 -48.81 -7.15 -30.06
C LEU A 275 -47.54 -6.35 -29.77
N THR A 276 -46.44 -6.66 -30.44
CA THR A 276 -45.18 -5.92 -30.31
C THR A 276 -45.03 -4.89 -31.43
N LEU A 277 -44.62 -3.67 -31.08
CA LEU A 277 -44.34 -2.60 -32.03
C LEU A 277 -42.83 -2.47 -32.24
N ASN A 278 -42.36 -2.75 -33.44
CA ASN A 278 -40.94 -2.64 -33.81
C ASN A 278 -40.57 -1.26 -34.37
N HIS A 279 -41.56 -0.38 -34.57
CA HIS A 279 -41.41 1.03 -34.91
C HIS A 279 -42.65 1.79 -34.40
N ASN A 280 -42.70 3.11 -34.60
CA ASN A 280 -43.81 3.93 -34.10
C ASN A 280 -45.16 3.57 -34.77
N VAL A 281 -46.24 3.53 -34.01
CA VAL A 281 -47.58 3.29 -34.56
C VAL A 281 -48.52 4.41 -34.16
N THR A 282 -49.25 4.94 -35.14
CA THR A 282 -50.29 5.94 -34.92
C THR A 282 -51.66 5.34 -35.20
N VAL A 283 -52.59 5.55 -34.29
CA VAL A 283 -54.01 5.20 -34.42
C VAL A 283 -54.84 6.47 -34.34
N SER A 284 -55.31 6.97 -35.48
CA SER A 284 -55.92 8.30 -35.55
C SER A 284 -57.28 8.42 -34.86
N ASN A 285 -58.03 7.32 -34.69
CA ASN A 285 -59.40 7.36 -34.17
C ASN A 285 -59.65 6.48 -32.93
N ARG A 286 -59.43 5.16 -33.01
CA ARG A 286 -59.71 4.25 -31.88
C ARG A 286 -58.72 3.11 -31.80
N PHE A 287 -58.09 2.97 -30.63
CA PHE A 287 -57.42 1.74 -30.22
C PHE A 287 -58.31 0.98 -29.23
N ARG A 288 -58.63 -0.29 -29.51
CA ARG A 288 -59.46 -1.11 -28.61
C ARG A 288 -58.74 -2.38 -28.22
N PHE A 289 -58.62 -2.61 -26.91
CA PHE A 289 -58.21 -3.90 -26.37
C PHE A 289 -59.43 -4.83 -26.27
N GLN A 290 -59.39 -5.94 -26.99
CA GLN A 290 -60.29 -7.08 -26.79
C GLN A 290 -59.58 -8.19 -26.00
N ASN A 291 -58.32 -8.48 -26.33
CA ASN A 291 -57.50 -9.46 -25.64
C ASN A 291 -56.00 -9.14 -25.80
N GLY A 292 -55.21 -9.39 -24.75
CA GLY A 292 -53.77 -9.15 -24.68
C GLY A 292 -53.32 -7.69 -24.52
N ARG A 293 -51.99 -7.51 -24.53
CA ARG A 293 -51.29 -6.24 -24.29
C ARG A 293 -50.47 -5.81 -25.50
N VAL A 294 -50.13 -4.52 -25.56
CA VAL A 294 -49.17 -3.98 -26.54
C VAL A 294 -47.80 -3.86 -25.87
N THR A 295 -46.73 -4.28 -26.53
CA THR A 295 -45.34 -4.03 -26.08
C THR A 295 -44.68 -3.07 -27.06
N THR A 296 -44.17 -1.94 -26.59
CA THR A 296 -43.62 -0.91 -27.50
C THR A 296 -42.09 -0.88 -27.54
N GLY A 297 -41.40 -1.37 -26.50
CA GLY A 297 -39.98 -1.07 -26.32
C GLY A 297 -39.73 0.44 -26.40
N PRO A 298 -38.74 0.92 -27.17
CA PRO A 298 -38.46 2.35 -27.34
C PRO A 298 -39.50 3.08 -28.19
N ASN A 299 -40.36 2.36 -28.91
CA ASN A 299 -41.30 2.94 -29.86
C ASN A 299 -42.53 3.53 -29.16
N LEU A 300 -43.28 4.35 -29.91
CA LEU A 300 -44.48 5.02 -29.43
C LEU A 300 -45.74 4.40 -30.04
N LEU A 301 -46.73 4.10 -29.20
CA LEU A 301 -48.12 4.00 -29.63
C LEU A 301 -48.81 5.36 -29.44
N SER A 302 -49.12 6.04 -30.54
CA SER A 302 -49.84 7.32 -30.54
C SER A 302 -51.32 7.12 -30.84
N VAL A 303 -52.20 7.66 -30.03
CA VAL A 303 -53.66 7.59 -30.23
C VAL A 303 -54.26 8.99 -30.35
N GLY A 304 -54.95 9.24 -31.46
CA GLY A 304 -55.39 10.56 -31.90
C GLY A 304 -54.30 11.28 -32.72
N ILE A 305 -54.69 12.28 -33.51
CA ILE A 305 -53.76 13.05 -34.36
C ILE A 305 -54.09 14.55 -34.44
N SER A 306 -55.27 14.98 -33.97
CA SER A 306 -55.70 16.37 -34.05
C SER A 306 -56.86 16.65 -33.09
N ASN A 307 -57.24 17.91 -32.91
CA ASN A 307 -58.43 18.28 -32.13
C ASN A 307 -59.73 17.69 -32.71
N ALA A 308 -59.81 17.53 -34.03
CA ALA A 308 -60.94 16.90 -34.71
C ALA A 308 -60.89 15.35 -34.60
N SER A 309 -59.75 14.78 -34.22
CA SER A 309 -59.55 13.34 -34.06
C SER A 309 -58.62 13.07 -32.86
N PRO A 310 -59.10 13.29 -31.63
CA PRO A 310 -58.29 13.17 -30.42
C PRO A 310 -58.01 11.73 -30.00
N GLY A 311 -58.63 10.76 -30.68
CA GLY A 311 -58.42 9.35 -30.44
C GLY A 311 -59.10 8.84 -29.16
N THR A 312 -59.56 7.59 -29.19
CA THR A 312 -60.13 6.90 -28.03
C THR A 312 -59.39 5.60 -27.76
N ILE A 313 -59.26 5.25 -26.48
CA ILE A 313 -58.78 3.94 -26.03
C ILE A 313 -59.92 3.28 -25.27
N ALA A 314 -60.20 2.01 -25.56
CA ALA A 314 -61.28 1.26 -24.93
C ALA A 314 -60.89 -0.18 -24.60
N GLY A 315 -61.57 -0.79 -23.63
CA GLY A 315 -61.43 -2.20 -23.27
C GLY A 315 -60.18 -2.55 -22.46
N ASN A 316 -59.45 -1.55 -21.96
CA ASN A 316 -58.33 -1.75 -21.05
C ASN A 316 -58.79 -2.31 -19.70
N ASN A 317 -57.95 -3.13 -19.09
CA ASN A 317 -58.11 -3.66 -17.74
C ASN A 317 -56.73 -4.12 -17.22
N ALA A 318 -56.69 -4.81 -16.08
CA ALA A 318 -55.44 -5.29 -15.48
C ALA A 318 -54.55 -6.15 -16.41
N ASN A 319 -55.12 -6.81 -17.44
CA ASN A 319 -54.41 -7.65 -18.41
C ASN A 319 -54.35 -7.02 -19.82
N ARG A 320 -54.91 -5.82 -20.00
CA ARG A 320 -55.08 -5.14 -21.29
C ARG A 320 -54.59 -3.71 -21.19
N PHE A 321 -53.32 -3.51 -21.50
CA PHE A 321 -52.60 -2.24 -21.37
C PHE A 321 -51.42 -2.17 -22.35
N VAL A 322 -50.73 -1.04 -22.37
CA VAL A 322 -49.50 -0.79 -23.13
C VAL A 322 -48.31 -0.98 -22.20
N ALA A 323 -47.53 -2.03 -22.41
CA ALA A 323 -46.22 -2.23 -21.82
C ALA A 323 -45.18 -1.36 -22.55
N GLY A 324 -45.06 -0.10 -22.13
CA GLY A 324 -44.13 0.88 -22.69
C GLY A 324 -44.76 2.27 -22.93
N ASN A 325 -44.37 2.92 -24.03
CA ASN A 325 -44.69 4.32 -24.30
C ASN A 325 -46.06 4.48 -24.99
N LEU A 326 -47.00 5.13 -24.30
CA LEU A 326 -48.31 5.51 -24.83
C LEU A 326 -48.43 7.03 -24.93
N ALA A 327 -48.62 7.56 -26.14
CA ALA A 327 -49.00 8.96 -26.36
C ALA A 327 -50.49 9.08 -26.69
N ARG A 328 -51.17 10.04 -26.06
CA ARG A 328 -52.55 10.40 -26.40
C ARG A 328 -52.65 11.86 -26.79
N TRP A 329 -53.43 12.15 -27.83
CA TRP A 329 -53.73 13.51 -28.24
C TRP A 329 -54.68 14.17 -27.23
N ILE A 330 -54.19 15.21 -26.55
CA ILE A 330 -54.95 16.05 -25.64
C ILE A 330 -55.54 17.18 -26.45
N ARG A 331 -56.88 17.26 -26.51
CA ARG A 331 -57.58 18.27 -27.32
C ARG A 331 -57.63 19.62 -26.62
N THR A 332 -57.64 20.69 -27.41
CA THR A 332 -58.05 22.04 -26.94
C THR A 332 -59.44 21.96 -26.31
N ALA A 333 -59.59 22.50 -25.11
CA ALA A 333 -60.85 22.51 -24.36
C ALA A 333 -60.89 23.69 -23.39
N GLY A 334 -61.99 24.45 -23.42
CA GLY A 334 -62.24 25.56 -22.49
C GLY A 334 -62.61 25.11 -21.06
N GLY A 335 -62.84 23.82 -20.85
CA GLY A 335 -63.10 23.20 -19.54
C GLY A 335 -62.29 21.92 -19.37
N SER A 336 -62.55 21.19 -18.29
CA SER A 336 -61.69 20.07 -17.92
C SER A 336 -61.92 18.81 -18.77
N VAL A 337 -60.84 18.18 -19.22
CA VAL A 337 -60.84 16.93 -20.01
C VAL A 337 -60.00 15.87 -19.32
N ALA A 338 -60.46 14.61 -19.36
CA ALA A 338 -59.79 13.50 -18.70
C ALA A 338 -59.40 12.39 -19.69
N TYR A 339 -58.24 11.80 -19.47
CA TYR A 339 -57.63 10.78 -20.32
C TYR A 339 -57.02 9.68 -19.47
N ASP A 340 -57.41 8.45 -19.76
CA ASP A 340 -56.79 7.25 -19.22
C ASP A 340 -55.56 6.85 -20.06
N PHE A 341 -54.46 6.55 -19.39
CA PHE A 341 -53.26 5.99 -19.97
C PHE A 341 -53.10 4.58 -19.41
N PRO A 342 -53.69 3.56 -20.05
CA PRO A 342 -53.52 2.18 -19.64
C PRO A 342 -52.11 1.71 -19.99
N VAL A 343 -51.15 2.07 -19.14
CA VAL A 343 -49.75 1.66 -19.24
C VAL A 343 -49.45 0.56 -18.22
N GLY A 344 -48.28 -0.05 -18.34
CA GLY A 344 -47.78 -1.09 -17.45
C GLY A 344 -46.43 -1.61 -17.89
N THR A 345 -46.04 -2.74 -17.30
CA THR A 345 -44.85 -3.53 -17.65
C THR A 345 -45.27 -4.99 -17.81
N ALA A 346 -44.92 -5.86 -16.87
CA ALA A 346 -45.54 -7.16 -16.66
C ALA A 346 -46.98 -7.01 -16.12
N VAL A 347 -47.22 -5.98 -15.31
CA VAL A 347 -48.49 -5.68 -14.64
C VAL A 347 -49.00 -4.29 -15.04
N SER A 348 -50.30 -4.05 -14.92
CA SER A 348 -50.90 -2.75 -15.24
C SER A 348 -50.63 -1.71 -14.16
N ALA A 349 -50.32 -0.48 -14.58
CA ALA A 349 -50.20 0.69 -13.72
C ALA A 349 -50.89 1.89 -14.37
N LEU A 350 -52.23 1.84 -14.41
CA LEU A 350 -53.08 2.85 -15.04
C LEU A 350 -52.75 4.25 -14.51
N VAL A 351 -52.61 5.22 -15.43
CA VAL A 351 -52.47 6.64 -15.07
C VAL A 351 -53.68 7.40 -15.58
N ASN A 352 -54.35 8.16 -14.71
CA ASN A 352 -55.46 9.03 -15.11
C ASN A 352 -54.99 10.48 -15.08
N LEU A 353 -55.02 11.15 -16.24
CA LEU A 353 -54.68 12.55 -16.36
C LEU A 353 -55.92 13.39 -16.65
N ARG A 354 -56.13 14.42 -15.83
CA ARG A 354 -57.16 15.43 -16.03
C ARG A 354 -56.49 16.77 -16.26
N PHE A 355 -56.78 17.34 -17.42
CA PHE A 355 -56.29 18.64 -17.85
C PHE A 355 -57.40 19.68 -17.71
N ASN A 356 -57.01 20.95 -17.57
CA ASN A 356 -57.92 22.09 -17.68
C ASN A 356 -57.24 23.22 -18.45
N GLY A 357 -58.02 23.99 -19.21
CA GLY A 357 -57.52 25.18 -19.91
C GLY A 357 -56.51 24.88 -21.03
N VAL A 358 -56.72 23.82 -21.81
CA VAL A 358 -55.83 23.47 -22.93
C VAL A 358 -56.11 24.43 -24.10
N THR A 359 -55.14 25.27 -24.48
CA THR A 359 -55.23 26.21 -25.61
C THR A 359 -54.69 25.63 -26.90
N THR A 360 -53.57 24.91 -26.83
CA THR A 360 -53.00 24.19 -27.98
C THR A 360 -53.00 22.71 -27.66
N GLY A 361 -53.79 21.95 -28.42
CA GLY A 361 -53.83 20.49 -28.31
C GLY A 361 -52.62 19.83 -28.96
N ASN A 362 -52.09 18.78 -28.33
CA ASN A 362 -50.98 17.96 -28.80
C ASN A 362 -50.86 16.69 -27.95
N TYR A 363 -49.78 15.92 -28.05
CA TYR A 363 -49.60 14.69 -27.29
C TYR A 363 -49.08 14.90 -25.86
N VAL A 364 -49.57 14.06 -24.96
CA VAL A 364 -48.88 13.70 -23.71
C VAL A 364 -48.49 12.24 -23.81
N ARG A 365 -47.25 11.92 -23.44
CA ARG A 365 -46.73 10.55 -23.35
C ARG A 365 -46.69 10.09 -21.89
N VAL A 366 -47.12 8.86 -21.64
CA VAL A 366 -46.97 8.18 -20.36
C VAL A 366 -46.27 6.85 -20.56
N ALA A 367 -45.35 6.53 -19.65
CA ALA A 367 -44.73 5.22 -19.49
C ALA A 367 -44.53 4.93 -17.99
N THR A 368 -44.30 3.66 -17.66
CA THR A 368 -44.01 3.19 -16.30
C THR A 368 -42.94 2.12 -16.34
N PHE A 369 -42.21 1.99 -15.23
CA PHE A 369 -41.04 1.14 -15.09
C PHE A 369 -41.08 0.41 -13.75
N ASP A 370 -40.55 -0.80 -13.70
CA ASP A 370 -40.49 -1.61 -12.48
C ASP A 370 -39.32 -1.19 -11.58
N GLY A 371 -39.48 -1.38 -10.28
CA GLY A 371 -38.48 -1.05 -9.26
C GLY A 371 -38.50 0.42 -8.85
N ASP A 372 -37.59 0.76 -7.94
CA ASP A 372 -37.34 2.13 -7.53
C ASP A 372 -36.85 3.01 -8.68
N HIS A 373 -37.14 4.32 -8.58
CA HIS A 373 -36.54 5.29 -9.48
C HIS A 373 -35.00 5.27 -9.33
N PRO A 374 -34.20 5.31 -10.42
CA PRO A 374 -32.73 5.26 -10.34
C PRO A 374 -32.06 6.38 -9.53
N GLN A 375 -32.82 7.41 -9.14
CA GLN A 375 -32.38 8.57 -8.35
C GLN A 375 -33.16 8.72 -7.03
N ILE A 376 -33.80 7.65 -6.55
CA ILE A 376 -34.67 7.71 -5.36
C ILE A 376 -33.92 8.13 -4.09
N ALA A 377 -32.63 7.83 -3.96
CA ALA A 377 -31.82 8.19 -2.79
C ALA A 377 -31.78 9.71 -2.53
N ALA A 378 -31.81 10.53 -3.58
CA ALA A 378 -31.81 11.99 -3.49
C ALA A 378 -33.22 12.60 -3.39
N SER A 379 -34.27 11.78 -3.41
CA SER A 379 -35.67 12.26 -3.50
C SER A 379 -36.28 12.69 -2.17
N GLY A 380 -35.68 12.25 -1.06
CA GLY A 380 -36.31 12.32 0.25
C GLY A 380 -37.45 11.32 0.44
N ILE A 381 -37.59 10.30 -0.43
CA ILE A 381 -38.40 9.10 -0.22
C ILE A 381 -37.52 8.01 0.38
N ASN A 382 -38.05 7.25 1.34
CA ASN A 382 -37.40 6.06 1.87
C ASN A 382 -37.45 4.92 0.83
N PRO A 383 -36.31 4.49 0.25
CA PRO A 383 -36.29 3.44 -0.78
C PRO A 383 -36.72 2.06 -0.28
N ALA A 384 -36.73 1.82 1.04
CA ALA A 384 -37.21 0.58 1.63
C ALA A 384 -38.70 0.65 2.03
N ARG A 385 -39.36 1.79 1.81
CA ARG A 385 -40.78 2.01 2.06
C ARG A 385 -41.42 2.77 0.90
N SER A 386 -41.06 2.38 -0.31
CA SER A 386 -41.53 2.97 -1.56
C SER A 386 -42.62 2.11 -2.21
N VAL A 387 -43.12 2.63 -3.33
CA VAL A 387 -43.69 1.82 -4.39
C VAL A 387 -42.56 1.54 -5.38
N ASN A 388 -42.25 0.25 -5.60
CA ASN A 388 -41.29 -0.29 -6.59
C ASN A 388 -41.80 -0.12 -8.03
N ARG A 389 -42.21 1.10 -8.35
CA ARG A 389 -42.68 1.53 -9.66
C ARG A 389 -42.52 3.04 -9.77
N TRP A 390 -42.06 3.49 -10.93
CA TRP A 390 -42.03 4.91 -11.26
C TRP A 390 -42.63 5.18 -12.62
N TRP A 391 -43.01 6.44 -12.86
CA TRP A 391 -43.73 6.87 -14.06
C TRP A 391 -43.00 8.01 -14.75
N SER A 392 -42.98 7.99 -16.08
CA SER A 392 -42.54 9.12 -16.91
C SER A 392 -43.76 9.70 -17.60
N VAL A 393 -44.04 10.98 -17.35
CA VAL A 393 -45.13 11.73 -17.98
C VAL A 393 -44.50 12.93 -18.70
N ALA A 394 -44.61 12.96 -20.03
CA ALA A 394 -43.98 14.00 -20.85
C ALA A 394 -45.01 14.76 -21.68
N ASN A 395 -44.92 16.10 -21.64
CA ASN A 395 -45.66 16.97 -22.53
C ASN A 395 -44.92 17.10 -23.88
N LEU A 396 -45.59 16.77 -24.98
CA LEU A 396 -45.03 16.83 -26.33
C LEU A 396 -45.62 17.97 -27.16
N GLY A 397 -46.05 19.04 -26.50
CA GLY A 397 -46.47 20.30 -27.14
C GLY A 397 -47.88 20.78 -26.80
N VAL A 398 -48.49 20.28 -25.73
CA VAL A 398 -49.75 20.80 -25.17
C VAL A 398 -49.46 22.14 -24.48
N VAL A 399 -50.28 23.14 -24.76
CA VAL A 399 -50.18 24.48 -24.13
C VAL A 399 -51.43 24.75 -23.29
N PHE A 400 -51.26 25.41 -22.15
CA PHE A 400 -52.32 25.72 -21.19
C PHE A 400 -52.45 27.25 -20.97
N ASN A 401 -53.66 27.77 -20.72
CA ASN A 401 -53.92 29.20 -20.44
C ASN A 401 -54.05 29.57 -18.95
N ALA A 402 -54.04 28.61 -18.04
CA ALA A 402 -54.32 28.84 -16.62
C ALA A 402 -53.25 28.28 -15.68
N ALA A 403 -53.19 28.86 -14.47
CA ALA A 403 -52.40 28.37 -13.34
C ALA A 403 -52.69 26.89 -13.06
N ALA A 404 -51.68 26.15 -12.58
CA ALA A 404 -51.71 24.69 -12.40
C ALA A 404 -52.81 24.16 -11.45
N ALA A 405 -53.48 25.04 -10.69
CA ALA A 405 -54.43 24.79 -9.60
C ALA A 405 -55.65 23.87 -9.91
N GLN A 406 -55.85 23.43 -11.15
CA GLN A 406 -57.01 22.62 -11.57
C GLN A 406 -56.66 21.36 -12.39
N ARG A 407 -55.38 20.98 -12.45
CA ARG A 407 -54.94 19.76 -13.14
C ARG A 407 -54.84 18.61 -12.14
N ARG A 408 -55.16 17.37 -12.53
CA ARG A 408 -55.06 16.21 -11.64
C ARG A 408 -54.40 15.02 -12.32
N MET A 409 -53.55 14.33 -11.57
CA MET A 409 -52.87 13.11 -11.99
C MET A 409 -53.10 12.03 -10.93
N ILE A 410 -53.48 10.83 -11.36
CA ILE A 410 -53.66 9.68 -10.48
C ILE A 410 -52.75 8.57 -10.99
N PHE A 411 -51.82 8.13 -10.15
CA PHE A 411 -51.02 6.94 -10.39
C PHE A 411 -51.66 5.76 -9.68
N ASN A 412 -51.83 4.65 -10.39
CA ASN A 412 -52.32 3.39 -9.83
C ASN A 412 -51.23 2.32 -9.99
N TRP A 413 -51.14 1.39 -9.04
CA TRP A 413 -50.19 0.28 -9.04
C TRP A 413 -50.83 -0.99 -8.47
N VAL A 414 -50.16 -2.14 -8.60
CA VAL A 414 -50.65 -3.39 -7.99
C VAL A 414 -50.11 -3.52 -6.57
N ALA A 415 -50.80 -4.27 -5.71
CA ALA A 415 -50.39 -4.41 -4.30
C ALA A 415 -48.97 -4.97 -4.11
N ALA A 416 -48.47 -5.75 -5.08
CA ALA A 416 -47.12 -6.32 -5.06
C ALA A 416 -46.01 -5.28 -5.35
N ASP A 417 -46.32 -4.12 -5.92
CA ASP A 417 -45.33 -3.06 -6.12
C ASP A 417 -44.95 -2.39 -4.78
N ARG A 418 -45.65 -2.69 -3.67
CA ARG A 418 -45.41 -2.05 -2.38
C ARG A 418 -44.31 -2.77 -1.57
N ASP A 419 -43.38 -2.00 -1.01
CA ASP A 419 -42.40 -2.53 -0.04
C ASP A 419 -43.04 -3.04 1.27
N GLY A 420 -42.42 -4.08 1.83
CA GLY A 420 -42.82 -4.65 3.12
C GLY A 420 -42.75 -3.62 4.26
N GLY A 421 -43.82 -3.54 5.05
CA GLY A 421 -43.87 -2.64 6.22
C GLY A 421 -44.15 -1.17 5.90
N SER A 422 -44.38 -0.81 4.64
CA SER A 422 -44.76 0.55 4.27
C SER A 422 -46.22 0.89 4.61
N ASN A 423 -46.46 2.15 4.97
CA ASN A 423 -47.74 2.73 5.34
C ASN A 423 -48.26 3.66 4.21
N PRO A 424 -49.24 3.22 3.41
CA PRO A 424 -49.78 4.02 2.30
C PRO A 424 -50.37 5.38 2.73
N ASN A 425 -50.78 5.53 4.00
CA ASN A 425 -51.27 6.81 4.52
C ASN A 425 -50.15 7.85 4.63
N ALA A 426 -48.89 7.42 4.72
CA ALA A 426 -47.71 8.29 4.82
C ALA A 426 -47.06 8.60 3.45
N TYR A 427 -47.55 8.00 2.35
CA TYR A 427 -46.94 8.17 1.03
C TYR A 427 -46.99 9.60 0.51
N LEU A 428 -45.87 10.07 -0.02
CA LEU A 428 -45.78 11.25 -0.86
C LEU A 428 -45.38 10.86 -2.28
N ALA A 429 -45.67 11.74 -3.24
CA ALA A 429 -45.10 11.65 -4.59
C ALA A 429 -44.07 12.76 -4.77
N LYS A 430 -42.91 12.44 -5.33
CA LYS A 430 -41.90 13.42 -5.73
C LYS A 430 -41.81 13.44 -7.25
N ARG A 431 -41.50 14.62 -7.79
CA ARG A 431 -41.26 14.81 -9.23
C ARG A 431 -39.77 15.04 -9.48
N TYR A 432 -39.19 14.25 -10.38
CA TYR A 432 -37.83 14.42 -10.90
C TYR A 432 -37.88 15.06 -12.29
N ALA A 433 -37.16 16.18 -12.45
CA ALA A 433 -37.00 16.85 -13.74
C ALA A 433 -35.74 17.74 -13.72
N GLY A 434 -35.04 17.81 -14.84
CA GLY A 434 -33.85 18.68 -14.96
C GLY A 434 -32.72 18.36 -13.97
N GLY A 435 -32.64 17.11 -13.48
CA GLY A 435 -31.62 16.68 -12.52
C GLY A 435 -32.00 16.88 -11.04
N ALA A 436 -33.20 17.38 -10.74
CA ALA A 436 -33.60 17.69 -9.37
C ALA A 436 -34.97 17.11 -9.01
N TRP A 437 -35.16 16.83 -7.71
CA TRP A 437 -36.44 16.45 -7.13
C TRP A 437 -37.19 17.67 -6.60
N SER A 438 -38.51 17.65 -6.76
CA SER A 438 -39.43 18.68 -6.27
C SER A 438 -40.62 18.02 -5.58
N ASP A 439 -41.13 18.69 -4.54
CA ASP A 439 -42.40 18.32 -3.92
C ASP A 439 -43.54 18.47 -4.92
N THR A 440 -44.49 17.54 -4.83
CA THR A 440 -45.75 17.66 -5.58
C THR A 440 -46.86 18.04 -4.61
N ASP A 441 -47.77 18.92 -5.04
CA ASP A 441 -48.93 19.28 -4.24
C ASP A 441 -49.87 18.07 -4.13
N LEU A 442 -50.03 17.58 -2.90
CA LEU A 442 -50.91 16.45 -2.58
C LEU A 442 -52.18 17.00 -1.92
N THR A 443 -53.33 16.83 -2.58
CA THR A 443 -54.63 16.86 -1.87
C THR A 443 -55.04 15.44 -1.49
N PRO A 444 -55.81 15.26 -0.40
CA PRO A 444 -55.99 13.93 0.18
C PRO A 444 -56.68 12.98 -0.80
N GLY A 445 -56.00 11.87 -1.08
CA GLY A 445 -56.41 10.86 -2.06
C GLY A 445 -55.36 9.77 -2.22
N ARG A 446 -55.02 9.08 -1.11
CA ARG A 446 -54.09 7.94 -1.06
C ARG A 446 -54.89 6.69 -0.76
N THR A 447 -54.59 5.62 -1.47
CA THR A 447 -55.05 4.27 -1.12
C THR A 447 -53.85 3.33 -1.06
N ALA A 448 -54.06 2.06 -0.73
CA ALA A 448 -52.99 1.06 -0.78
C ALA A 448 -52.39 0.86 -2.18
N THR A 449 -53.09 1.31 -3.24
CA THR A 449 -52.76 1.06 -4.65
C THR A 449 -52.85 2.30 -5.53
N SER A 450 -52.98 3.51 -4.95
CA SER A 450 -53.05 4.75 -5.73
C SER A 450 -52.64 6.00 -4.96
N ILE A 451 -52.13 7.01 -5.68
CA ILE A 451 -51.91 8.36 -5.16
C ILE A 451 -52.45 9.41 -6.14
N THR A 452 -53.07 10.45 -5.60
CA THR A 452 -53.61 11.58 -6.36
C THR A 452 -52.76 12.83 -6.14
N LEU A 453 -52.35 13.46 -7.25
CA LEU A 453 -51.69 14.76 -7.28
C LEU A 453 -52.70 15.78 -7.84
N SER A 454 -53.06 16.78 -7.04
CA SER A 454 -54.09 17.76 -7.40
C SER A 454 -53.93 19.06 -6.55
N PRO A 455 -53.50 20.18 -7.14
CA PRO A 455 -52.98 20.28 -8.49
C PRO A 455 -51.69 19.47 -8.69
N TYR A 456 -51.34 19.13 -9.93
CA TYR A 456 -49.94 18.86 -10.26
C TYR A 456 -49.37 20.07 -10.98
N LEU A 457 -48.15 20.48 -10.60
CA LEU A 457 -47.53 21.72 -11.08
C LEU A 457 -46.93 21.57 -12.47
N ASP A 458 -46.31 20.42 -12.75
CA ASP A 458 -45.62 20.19 -14.02
C ASP A 458 -45.45 18.70 -14.37
N PHE A 459 -44.92 18.41 -15.57
CA PHE A 459 -44.63 17.07 -16.09
C PHE A 459 -43.19 16.62 -15.80
N GLY A 460 -42.92 15.33 -15.72
CA GLY A 460 -41.60 14.79 -15.38
C GLY A 460 -41.66 13.31 -15.06
N GLU A 461 -40.67 12.85 -14.31
CA GLU A 461 -40.64 11.51 -13.74
C GLU A 461 -41.16 11.55 -12.30
N PHE A 462 -41.85 10.50 -11.86
CA PHE A 462 -42.52 10.47 -10.57
C PHE A 462 -42.23 9.17 -9.82
N ALA A 463 -41.88 9.30 -8.56
CA ALA A 463 -41.72 8.20 -7.60
C ALA A 463 -42.63 8.43 -6.39
N VAL A 464 -43.04 7.34 -5.74
CA VAL A 464 -43.99 7.35 -4.62
C VAL A 464 -43.43 6.54 -3.47
N GLY A 465 -43.55 7.04 -2.24
CA GLY A 465 -43.14 6.32 -1.04
C GLY A 465 -43.25 7.15 0.22
N GLU A 466 -42.89 6.60 1.37
CA GLU A 466 -42.82 7.35 2.63
C GLU A 466 -41.70 8.39 2.60
N PRO A 467 -41.86 9.54 3.28
CA PRO A 467 -40.75 10.46 3.49
C PRO A 467 -39.58 9.74 4.20
N LEU A 468 -38.38 9.90 3.65
CA LEU A 468 -37.15 9.51 4.31
C LEU A 468 -37.00 10.38 5.57
N THR A 469 -37.15 9.78 6.74
CA THR A 469 -36.84 10.46 7.99
C THR A 469 -35.33 10.51 8.13
N VAL A 470 -34.72 11.63 7.76
CA VAL A 470 -33.29 11.85 7.96
C VAL A 470 -33.05 12.11 9.44
N VAL A 471 -32.49 11.12 10.12
CA VAL A 471 -32.05 11.27 11.51
C VAL A 471 -30.72 12.02 11.50
N VAL A 472 -30.75 13.32 11.81
CA VAL A 472 -29.55 14.14 11.95
C VAL A 472 -29.03 13.98 13.39
N PRO A 473 -27.77 13.54 13.59
CA PRO A 473 -27.20 13.45 14.92
C PRO A 473 -26.88 14.85 15.47
N GLY A 474 -26.83 14.98 16.80
CA GLY A 474 -26.42 16.23 17.46
C GLY A 474 -24.92 16.54 17.32
N GLY A 475 -24.15 15.57 16.81
CA GLY A 475 -22.70 15.64 16.62
C GLY A 475 -22.10 14.23 16.65
N PHE A 476 -20.78 14.18 16.78
CA PHE A 476 -20.01 12.94 16.85
C PHE A 476 -18.91 13.07 17.90
N ASP A 477 -18.44 11.93 18.42
CA ASP A 477 -17.21 11.84 19.20
C ASP A 477 -16.41 10.59 18.82
N GLY A 478 -15.09 10.63 19.03
CA GLY A 478 -14.20 9.49 18.89
C GLY A 478 -13.83 8.94 20.26
N LEU A 479 -13.73 7.61 20.38
CA LEU A 479 -13.36 6.96 21.63
C LEU A 479 -12.65 5.63 21.40
N GLU A 480 -11.91 5.18 22.42
CA GLU A 480 -11.19 3.91 22.37
C GLU A 480 -12.16 2.73 22.15
N PRO A 481 -11.82 1.78 21.27
CA PRO A 481 -12.66 0.60 21.05
C PRO A 481 -12.97 -0.14 22.35
N GLY A 482 -14.26 -0.40 22.59
CA GLY A 482 -14.74 -1.06 23.81
C GLY A 482 -14.84 -0.18 25.06
N ALA A 483 -14.39 1.09 25.03
CA ALA A 483 -14.61 2.02 26.13
C ALA A 483 -16.10 2.36 26.30
N ALA A 484 -16.54 2.57 27.54
CA ALA A 484 -17.90 3.03 27.83
C ALA A 484 -18.05 4.50 27.42
N PHE A 485 -19.18 4.84 26.80
CA PHE A 485 -19.46 6.23 26.41
C PHE A 485 -19.81 7.08 27.63
N VAL A 486 -19.13 8.22 27.74
CA VAL A 486 -19.36 9.26 28.73
C VAL A 486 -20.17 10.39 28.06
N PRO A 487 -21.36 10.74 28.59
CA PRO A 487 -22.20 11.83 28.07
C PRO A 487 -21.46 13.17 27.99
N LEU A 488 -21.61 13.89 26.88
CA LEU A 488 -20.87 15.14 26.61
C LEU A 488 -21.69 16.41 26.86
N ASN A 489 -22.93 16.27 27.31
CA ASN A 489 -23.77 17.38 27.77
C ASN A 489 -23.28 17.97 29.11
N VAL A 490 -22.33 17.33 29.79
CA VAL A 490 -21.69 17.81 31.01
C VAL A 490 -20.31 18.39 30.67
N PRO A 491 -20.04 19.67 30.99
CA PRO A 491 -18.73 20.29 30.73
C PRO A 491 -17.57 19.52 31.37
N GLY A 492 -16.52 19.28 30.60
CA GLY A 492 -15.29 18.62 31.07
C GLY A 492 -15.28 17.10 30.89
N ASN A 493 -16.42 16.47 30.59
CA ASN A 493 -16.45 15.06 30.20
C ASN A 493 -15.70 14.84 28.90
N ARG A 494 -14.99 13.72 28.82
CA ARG A 494 -14.19 13.30 27.67
C ARG A 494 -14.31 11.79 27.49
N ASN A 495 -14.26 11.35 26.24
CA ASN A 495 -14.14 9.94 25.91
C ASN A 495 -12.70 9.65 25.46
N PRO A 496 -11.96 8.78 26.15
CA PRO A 496 -10.52 8.63 25.93
C PRO A 496 -10.20 8.02 24.57
N ILE A 497 -9.13 8.50 23.93
CA ILE A 497 -8.52 7.90 22.73
C ILE A 497 -7.04 7.71 23.04
N ARG A 498 -6.59 6.46 23.11
CA ARG A 498 -5.22 6.16 23.55
C ARG A 498 -4.19 6.45 22.47
N THR A 499 -2.91 6.50 22.86
CA THR A 499 -1.77 6.62 21.94
C THR A 499 -1.83 5.59 20.81
N LYS A 500 -1.64 6.04 19.58
CA LYS A 500 -1.57 5.22 18.37
C LYS A 500 -0.14 5.16 17.84
N VAL A 501 0.12 4.21 16.95
CA VAL A 501 1.45 3.94 16.37
C VAL A 501 1.44 4.31 14.89
N SER A 502 2.41 5.10 14.46
CA SER A 502 2.55 5.51 13.07
C SER A 502 2.78 4.30 12.15
N GLY A 503 2.17 4.32 10.96
CA GLY A 503 2.22 3.26 9.96
C GLY A 503 1.44 1.99 10.33
N ALA A 504 0.93 1.88 11.56
CA ALA A 504 0.04 0.79 11.98
C ALA A 504 -1.44 1.18 11.77
N ALA A 505 -2.29 0.17 11.59
CA ALA A 505 -3.74 0.38 11.60
C ALA A 505 -4.18 0.82 13.01
N MET A 506 -4.74 2.03 13.12
CA MET A 506 -5.31 2.54 14.35
C MET A 506 -6.82 2.34 14.36
N SER A 507 -7.31 1.63 15.37
CA SER A 507 -8.73 1.37 15.57
C SER A 507 -9.30 2.40 16.54
N ILE A 508 -10.38 3.07 16.13
CA ILE A 508 -11.10 4.07 16.93
C ILE A 508 -12.59 3.86 16.69
N ASP A 509 -13.41 3.90 17.75
CA ASP A 509 -14.86 3.92 17.58
C ASP A 509 -15.34 5.35 17.35
N ILE A 510 -16.25 5.52 16.40
CA ILE A 510 -16.97 6.76 16.16
C ILE A 510 -18.40 6.59 16.68
N ALA A 511 -18.82 7.47 17.58
CA ALA A 511 -20.16 7.50 18.14
C ALA A 511 -20.97 8.66 17.53
N ALA A 512 -22.13 8.35 16.94
CA ALA A 512 -23.13 9.35 16.57
C ALA A 512 -23.93 9.74 17.82
N LEU A 513 -24.09 11.04 18.08
CA LEU A 513 -24.66 11.52 19.33
C LEU A 513 -26.12 11.95 19.18
N SER A 514 -26.90 11.81 20.25
CA SER A 514 -28.24 12.41 20.35
C SER A 514 -28.17 13.93 20.16
N PRO A 515 -29.26 14.61 19.77
CA PRO A 515 -29.30 16.07 19.70
C PRO A 515 -28.85 16.78 20.99
N ALA A 516 -29.10 16.17 22.15
CA ALA A 516 -28.68 16.68 23.46
C ALA A 516 -27.23 16.31 23.84
N LYS A 517 -26.56 15.43 23.07
CA LYS A 517 -25.21 14.88 23.33
C LYS A 517 -25.09 14.12 24.65
N ASP A 518 -26.21 13.62 25.17
CA ASP A 518 -26.31 12.87 26.43
C ASP A 518 -26.28 11.34 26.25
N ALA A 519 -26.41 10.85 25.01
CA ALA A 519 -26.39 9.43 24.67
C ALA A 519 -25.94 9.20 23.22
N ILE A 520 -25.59 7.94 22.89
CA ILE A 520 -25.37 7.49 21.51
C ILE A 520 -26.72 7.40 20.80
N LEU A 521 -26.81 7.96 19.59
CA LEU A 521 -28.00 7.92 18.74
C LEU A 521 -28.08 6.58 18.00
N ALA A 522 -28.66 5.59 18.67
CA ALA A 522 -28.69 4.20 18.18
C ALA A 522 -29.35 4.02 16.80
N THR A 523 -30.22 4.94 16.40
CA THR A 523 -30.96 4.88 15.13
C THR A 523 -30.24 5.58 13.97
N PHE A 524 -29.04 6.13 14.18
CA PHE A 524 -28.32 6.85 13.14
C PHE A 524 -27.86 5.92 12.00
N VAL A 525 -28.12 6.34 10.77
CA VAL A 525 -27.64 5.71 9.54
C VAL A 525 -27.13 6.80 8.60
N GLY A 526 -26.05 6.53 7.88
CA GLY A 526 -25.49 7.46 6.91
C GLY A 526 -23.96 7.48 6.86
N ASP A 527 -23.45 8.11 5.82
CA ASP A 527 -22.01 8.19 5.55
C ASP A 527 -21.40 9.39 6.27
N VAL A 528 -20.39 9.13 7.09
CA VAL A 528 -19.65 10.12 7.88
C VAL A 528 -18.23 10.22 7.35
N ARG A 529 -17.75 11.44 7.05
CA ARG A 529 -16.36 11.68 6.70
C ARG A 529 -15.53 11.87 7.97
N VAL A 530 -14.48 11.07 8.13
CA VAL A 530 -13.57 11.08 9.29
C VAL A 530 -12.20 11.61 8.85
N GLU A 531 -11.69 12.60 9.57
CA GLU A 531 -10.39 13.24 9.35
C GLU A 531 -9.54 13.20 10.62
N LEU A 532 -8.22 13.13 10.43
CA LEU A 532 -7.26 13.48 11.46
C LEU A 532 -6.85 14.95 11.30
N LEU A 533 -6.82 15.68 12.41
CA LEU A 533 -6.42 17.07 12.49
C LEU A 533 -5.19 17.23 13.38
N ASP A 534 -4.34 18.22 13.08
CA ASP A 534 -3.26 18.69 13.93
C ASP A 534 -3.86 19.46 15.12
N GLY A 535 -3.80 18.85 16.30
CA GLY A 535 -4.34 19.39 17.54
C GLY A 535 -3.42 20.38 18.25
N SER A 536 -2.20 20.58 17.76
CA SER A 536 -1.13 21.30 18.49
C SER A 536 -1.42 22.80 18.73
N SER A 537 -2.29 23.42 17.92
CA SER A 537 -2.62 24.85 18.03
C SER A 537 -3.98 25.10 18.67
N ASN A 538 -3.96 25.73 19.85
CA ASN A 538 -5.16 26.15 20.59
C ASN A 538 -5.52 27.65 20.42
N ALA A 539 -5.02 28.30 19.36
CA ALA A 539 -5.16 29.75 19.15
C ALA A 539 -6.61 30.23 18.92
N ALA A 540 -7.50 29.37 18.40
CA ALA A 540 -8.92 29.68 18.19
C ALA A 540 -9.80 29.09 19.30
N PRO A 541 -10.92 29.71 19.71
CA PRO A 541 -11.85 29.13 20.68
C PRO A 541 -12.51 27.85 20.15
N ILE A 542 -12.98 27.00 21.06
CA ILE A 542 -13.77 25.82 20.70
C ILE A 542 -15.18 26.25 20.27
N ASP A 543 -15.67 25.70 19.16
CA ASP A 543 -17.00 25.98 18.62
C ASP A 543 -18.08 25.05 19.22
N ALA A 544 -19.33 25.21 18.78
CA ALA A 544 -20.45 24.39 19.24
C ALA A 544 -20.35 22.90 18.84
N ASN A 545 -19.46 22.56 17.91
CA ASN A 545 -19.18 21.20 17.44
C ASN A 545 -18.01 20.55 18.21
N GLY A 546 -17.42 21.26 19.17
CA GLY A 546 -16.22 20.80 19.87
C GLY A 546 -14.94 20.96 19.05
N CYS A 547 -14.98 21.68 17.93
CA CYS A 547 -13.85 21.87 17.02
C CYS A 547 -13.19 23.25 17.21
N ARG A 548 -11.92 23.38 16.81
CA ARG A 548 -11.24 24.68 16.67
C ARG A 548 -10.87 24.94 15.22
N ALA A 549 -10.99 26.19 14.78
CA ALA A 549 -10.57 26.60 13.44
C ALA A 549 -9.05 26.47 13.22
N SER A 550 -8.26 26.49 14.31
CA SER A 550 -6.81 26.27 14.28
C SER A 550 -6.41 24.80 14.11
N TRP A 551 -7.33 23.85 14.30
CA TRP A 551 -7.08 22.44 14.03
C TRP A 551 -7.28 22.15 12.55
N VAL A 552 -6.17 21.96 11.85
CA VAL A 552 -6.14 21.76 10.39
C VAL A 552 -5.93 20.28 10.06
N PRO A 553 -6.46 19.75 8.94
CA PRO A 553 -6.21 18.36 8.55
C PRO A 553 -4.72 18.03 8.44
N LEU A 554 -4.33 16.84 8.88
CA LEU A 554 -2.95 16.37 8.76
C LEU A 554 -2.52 16.32 7.29
N ALA A 555 -1.35 16.89 7.00
CA ALA A 555 -0.81 16.93 5.65
C ALA A 555 -0.52 15.50 5.15
N GLY A 556 -1.11 15.12 4.01
CA GLY A 556 -0.93 13.79 3.40
C GLY A 556 -1.93 12.73 3.89
N PHE A 557 -2.75 13.00 4.91
CA PHE A 557 -3.80 12.09 5.35
C PHE A 557 -5.04 12.19 4.45
N ALA A 558 -5.50 11.07 3.91
CA ALA A 558 -6.73 10.98 3.13
C ALA A 558 -7.93 10.73 4.07
N PRO A 559 -8.97 11.59 4.07
CA PRO A 559 -10.18 11.37 4.86
C PRO A 559 -10.87 10.05 4.49
N VAL A 560 -11.41 9.37 5.50
CA VAL A 560 -12.13 8.09 5.34
C VAL A 560 -13.63 8.33 5.38
N THR A 561 -14.38 7.64 4.53
CA THR A 561 -15.86 7.60 4.61
C THR A 561 -16.30 6.37 5.39
N LEU A 562 -17.03 6.58 6.47
CA LEU A 562 -17.55 5.55 7.37
C LEU A 562 -19.08 5.49 7.27
N SER A 563 -19.60 4.38 6.71
CA SER A 563 -21.04 4.19 6.50
C SER A 563 -21.72 3.54 7.72
N PHE A 564 -22.59 4.26 8.42
CA PHE A 564 -23.41 3.73 9.51
C PHE A 564 -24.67 3.03 8.98
N VAL A 565 -24.95 1.84 9.51
CA VAL A 565 -26.20 1.08 9.32
C VAL A 565 -26.90 0.88 10.66
N LEU A 566 -28.19 0.53 10.66
CA LEU A 566 -28.96 0.35 11.91
C LEU A 566 -28.34 -0.67 12.86
N ALA A 567 -27.71 -1.72 12.33
CA ALA A 567 -27.05 -2.75 13.14
C ALA A 567 -25.83 -2.22 13.94
N ASP A 568 -25.26 -1.09 13.53
CA ASP A 568 -24.15 -0.45 14.25
C ASP A 568 -24.62 0.23 15.55
N ASN A 569 -25.94 0.40 15.77
CA ASN A 569 -26.50 1.05 16.97
C ASN A 569 -25.83 2.41 17.27
N GLY A 570 -25.54 3.20 16.23
CA GLY A 570 -24.94 4.54 16.35
C GLY A 570 -23.47 4.56 16.77
N ARG A 571 -22.79 3.41 16.88
CA ARG A 571 -21.35 3.31 17.20
C ARG A 571 -20.67 2.39 16.20
N LYS A 572 -19.63 2.89 15.52
CA LYS A 572 -18.93 2.10 14.51
C LYS A 572 -17.42 2.28 14.59
N ASN A 573 -16.71 1.17 14.50
CA ASN A 573 -15.25 1.19 14.44
C ASN A 573 -14.76 1.70 13.08
N VAL A 574 -13.74 2.54 13.10
CA VAL A 574 -12.96 2.94 11.92
C VAL A 574 -11.51 2.51 12.10
N SER A 575 -10.94 1.98 11.02
CA SER A 575 -9.51 1.69 10.93
C SER A 575 -8.86 2.78 10.08
N LEU A 576 -7.98 3.58 10.69
CA LEU A 576 -7.21 4.63 10.00
C LEU A 576 -5.74 4.20 9.95
N THR A 577 -4.94 4.83 9.07
CA THR A 577 -3.49 4.67 9.05
C THR A 577 -2.86 6.01 8.74
N GLU A 578 -1.91 6.44 9.58
CA GLU A 578 -1.13 7.67 9.40
C GLU A 578 0.34 7.30 9.38
N ALA A 579 1.07 7.65 8.32
CA ALA A 579 2.44 7.19 8.11
C ALA A 579 3.45 7.93 8.99
N ASN A 580 3.14 9.15 9.41
CA ASN A 580 4.02 10.01 10.18
C ASN A 580 3.67 10.02 11.67
N ALA A 581 4.54 10.61 12.49
CA ALA A 581 4.33 10.76 13.93
C ALA A 581 3.75 12.15 14.26
N TRP A 582 2.87 12.24 15.25
CA TRP A 582 2.17 13.47 15.64
C TRP A 582 1.98 13.49 17.15
N ARG A 583 2.35 14.60 17.81
CA ARG A 583 2.25 14.73 19.28
C ARG A 583 0.83 14.94 19.78
N ASP A 584 0.00 15.60 18.99
CA ASP A 584 -1.36 16.01 19.37
C ASP A 584 -2.26 15.94 18.13
N VAL A 585 -3.19 14.98 18.13
CA VAL A 585 -4.12 14.72 17.03
C VAL A 585 -5.55 14.79 17.56
N ARG A 586 -6.44 15.34 16.72
CA ARG A 586 -7.89 15.34 16.93
C ARG A 586 -8.57 14.62 15.77
N LEU A 587 -9.73 14.03 16.02
CA LEU A 587 -10.62 13.60 14.93
C LEU A 587 -11.58 14.73 14.56
N ARG A 588 -11.98 14.79 13.30
CA ARG A 588 -13.18 15.53 12.85
C ARG A 588 -14.07 14.62 12.04
N MET A 589 -15.34 14.58 12.43
CA MET A 589 -16.39 13.78 11.81
C MET A 589 -17.45 14.70 11.25
N THR A 590 -17.82 14.47 9.99
CA THR A 590 -18.72 15.35 9.24
C THR A 590 -19.79 14.53 8.53
N TYR A 591 -21.06 14.88 8.75
CA TYR A 591 -22.21 14.26 8.10
C TYR A 591 -23.07 15.31 7.37
N PRO A 592 -23.52 15.03 6.13
CA PRO A 592 -23.11 13.90 5.28
C PRO A 592 -21.61 13.98 4.93
N ALA A 593 -21.02 12.85 4.56
CA ALA A 593 -19.60 12.76 4.20
C ALA A 593 -19.19 13.69 3.05
N VAL A 594 -20.13 14.06 2.18
CA VAL A 594 -19.93 14.93 1.01
C VAL A 594 -21.00 16.02 0.99
N GLY A 595 -20.60 17.26 0.67
CA GLY A 595 -21.50 18.41 0.57
C GLY A 595 -21.51 19.28 1.82
N ALA A 596 -22.55 20.11 1.96
CA ALA A 596 -22.70 20.97 3.13
C ALA A 596 -23.04 20.12 4.37
N PRO A 597 -22.29 20.26 5.47
CA PRO A 597 -22.48 19.43 6.65
C PRO A 597 -23.73 19.82 7.42
N LEU A 598 -24.51 18.80 7.81
CA LEU A 598 -25.66 18.90 8.71
C LEU A 598 -25.28 18.66 10.17
N ALA A 599 -24.21 17.88 10.42
CA ALA A 599 -23.66 17.65 11.74
C ALA A 599 -22.12 17.53 11.67
N ILE A 600 -21.45 18.13 12.65
CA ILE A 600 -19.99 18.09 12.80
C ILE A 600 -19.69 17.71 14.26
N GLY A 601 -18.62 16.95 14.48
CA GLY A 601 -18.06 16.72 15.80
C GLY A 601 -16.54 16.55 15.72
N CYS A 602 -15.81 17.13 16.68
CA CYS A 602 -14.41 16.80 16.88
C CYS A 602 -14.24 15.93 18.13
N SER A 603 -13.20 15.10 18.16
CA SER A 603 -12.93 14.26 19.32
C SER A 603 -12.74 15.10 20.58
N THR A 604 -13.39 14.70 21.67
CA THR A 604 -13.26 15.36 22.98
C THR A 604 -11.90 15.13 23.61
N ASP A 605 -11.25 14.02 23.26
CA ASP A 605 -9.87 13.73 23.61
C ASP A 605 -8.91 14.00 22.44
N ASN A 606 -7.70 14.43 22.79
CA ASN A 606 -6.56 14.45 21.87
C ASN A 606 -5.70 13.22 22.12
N PHE A 607 -5.02 12.76 21.08
CA PHE A 607 -4.13 11.62 21.19
C PHE A 607 -2.83 11.80 20.42
N ALA A 608 -1.79 11.08 20.80
CA ALA A 608 -0.55 11.04 20.03
C ALA A 608 -0.52 9.87 19.04
N ILE A 609 0.16 10.08 17.92
CA ILE A 609 0.59 9.03 17.00
C ILE A 609 2.11 8.97 17.08
N ARG A 610 2.67 8.06 17.90
CA ARG A 610 4.12 7.98 18.11
C ARG A 610 4.83 7.13 17.05
N PRO A 611 6.17 7.23 16.91
CA PRO A 611 6.94 6.24 16.16
C PRO A 611 6.72 4.82 16.69
N ALA A 612 6.74 3.84 15.80
CA ALA A 612 6.69 2.42 16.18
C ALA A 612 7.97 1.97 16.87
N ALA A 613 9.12 2.44 16.36
CA ALA A 613 10.44 2.13 16.89
C ALA A 613 11.39 3.33 16.73
N LEU A 614 12.48 3.32 17.49
CA LEU A 614 13.57 4.28 17.38
C LEU A 614 14.83 3.58 16.80
N GLY A 615 15.51 4.22 15.86
CA GLY A 615 16.89 3.89 15.52
C GLY A 615 17.84 4.54 16.51
N PHE A 616 18.98 3.91 16.76
CA PHE A 616 20.00 4.41 17.67
C PHE A 616 21.39 4.22 17.06
N ALA A 617 22.21 5.27 17.11
CA ALA A 617 23.63 5.21 16.77
C ALA A 617 24.46 6.05 17.75
N ALA A 618 25.59 5.49 18.19
CA ALA A 618 26.62 6.20 18.94
C ALA A 618 27.86 6.38 18.05
N THR A 619 28.31 7.62 17.88
CA THR A 619 29.40 7.97 16.98
C THR A 619 30.26 9.08 17.59
N ASP A 620 31.45 9.29 17.02
CA ASP A 620 32.30 10.44 17.32
C ASP A 620 32.95 10.98 16.05
N GLN A 621 33.58 12.16 16.13
CA GLN A 621 34.45 12.65 15.06
C GLN A 621 35.84 12.04 15.22
N ASP A 622 36.33 12.06 16.44
CA ASP A 622 37.52 11.38 16.93
C ASP A 622 37.30 10.97 18.40
N TRP A 623 38.28 10.32 18.99
CA TRP A 623 38.18 9.76 20.36
C TRP A 623 38.05 10.80 21.49
N GLN A 624 37.95 12.09 21.16
CA GLN A 624 37.80 13.20 22.09
C GLN A 624 36.63 14.12 21.76
N THR A 625 36.14 14.11 20.52
CA THR A 625 35.15 15.08 20.03
C THR A 625 33.92 14.39 19.43
N ALA A 626 32.74 14.92 19.76
CA ALA A 626 31.49 14.45 19.20
C ALA A 626 31.43 14.68 17.67
N GLY A 627 30.81 13.75 16.96
CA GLY A 627 30.61 13.82 15.51
C GLY A 627 30.12 12.49 14.93
N LEU A 628 30.13 12.38 13.61
CA LEU A 628 29.53 11.26 12.86
C LEU A 628 30.56 10.41 12.09
N ALA A 629 31.86 10.66 12.26
CA ALA A 629 32.90 10.06 11.42
C ALA A 629 33.19 8.60 11.76
N ARG A 630 33.16 8.23 13.05
CA ARG A 630 33.48 6.87 13.52
C ARG A 630 32.35 6.33 14.37
N THR A 631 32.01 5.06 14.16
CA THR A 631 30.99 4.37 14.97
C THR A 631 31.61 3.78 16.24
N LEU A 632 30.91 3.93 17.36
CA LEU A 632 31.31 3.42 18.67
C LEU A 632 30.66 2.06 18.96
N ASN A 633 30.95 1.06 18.13
CA ASN A 633 30.43 -0.31 18.25
C ASN A 633 31.52 -1.35 18.54
N ASN A 634 32.69 -0.91 19.02
CA ASN A 634 33.83 -1.77 19.25
C ASN A 634 33.70 -2.50 20.60
N ALA A 635 33.57 -3.82 20.54
CA ALA A 635 33.57 -4.70 21.71
C ALA A 635 34.85 -5.56 21.83
N ALA A 636 35.78 -5.44 20.88
CA ALA A 636 37.01 -6.23 20.87
C ALA A 636 38.07 -5.64 21.79
N PHE A 637 39.14 -6.39 22.06
CA PHE A 637 40.33 -5.91 22.76
C PHE A 637 41.58 -6.71 22.30
N PRO A 638 42.75 -6.09 22.03
CA PRO A 638 43.01 -4.66 21.81
C PRO A 638 42.50 -4.18 20.44
N GLY A 639 42.58 -2.86 20.18
CA GLY A 639 42.33 -2.30 18.85
C GLY A 639 40.87 -1.93 18.56
N GLY A 640 40.60 -1.52 17.32
CA GLY A 640 39.32 -0.94 16.89
C GLY A 640 39.12 0.52 17.32
N THR A 641 37.94 1.09 17.04
CA THR A 641 37.60 2.46 17.46
C THR A 641 37.45 2.52 18.98
N VAL A 642 38.16 3.45 19.61
CA VAL A 642 38.02 3.77 21.04
C VAL A 642 37.61 5.22 21.24
N HIS A 643 36.97 5.49 22.37
CA HIS A 643 36.62 6.83 22.84
C HIS A 643 37.13 7.06 24.25
N LYS A 644 37.56 8.27 24.58
CA LYS A 644 38.04 8.58 25.93
C LYS A 644 36.88 8.80 26.90
N ALA A 645 36.96 8.17 28.07
CA ALA A 645 35.99 8.30 29.15
C ALA A 645 35.85 9.77 29.57
N GLY A 646 34.62 10.23 29.71
CA GLY A 646 34.26 11.61 30.05
C GLY A 646 34.27 12.59 28.89
N GLN A 647 34.82 12.23 27.71
CA GLN A 647 34.77 13.09 26.53
C GLN A 647 33.41 13.01 25.82
N PRO A 648 32.95 14.09 25.15
CA PRO A 648 31.66 14.09 24.47
C PRO A 648 31.67 13.18 23.24
N PHE A 649 30.57 12.47 23.02
CA PHE A 649 30.27 11.71 21.80
C PHE A 649 28.87 12.08 21.29
N THR A 650 28.54 11.64 20.08
CA THR A 650 27.25 11.88 19.45
C THR A 650 26.32 10.68 19.62
N ILE A 651 25.10 10.94 20.10
CA ILE A 651 23.99 9.99 20.01
C ILE A 651 23.01 10.52 18.96
N THR A 652 22.68 9.68 17.98
CA THR A 652 21.64 9.94 16.97
C THR A 652 20.47 9.01 17.19
N VAL A 653 19.25 9.58 17.24
CA VAL A 653 17.99 8.84 17.36
C VAL A 653 17.05 9.21 16.21
N THR A 654 16.53 8.20 15.52
CA THR A 654 15.61 8.39 14.37
C THR A 654 14.29 7.68 14.63
N GLY A 655 13.15 8.36 14.45
CA GLY A 655 11.83 7.75 14.58
C GLY A 655 11.43 6.98 13.32
N TYR A 656 11.00 5.73 13.48
CA TYR A 656 10.49 4.89 12.39
C TYR A 656 9.05 4.47 12.64
N ASN A 657 8.25 4.44 11.58
CA ASN A 657 6.90 3.90 11.62
C ASN A 657 6.90 2.36 11.55
N ALA A 658 5.72 1.74 11.65
CA ALA A 658 5.57 0.27 11.66
C ALA A 658 6.02 -0.43 10.37
N LEU A 659 6.29 0.33 9.30
CA LEU A 659 6.82 -0.16 8.02
C LEU A 659 8.31 0.17 7.85
N SER A 660 8.99 0.56 8.93
CA SER A 660 10.42 0.94 8.96
C SER A 660 10.76 2.16 8.10
N VAL A 661 9.80 3.07 7.88
CA VAL A 661 10.03 4.34 7.19
C VAL A 661 10.19 5.46 8.22
N VAL A 662 11.11 6.40 7.97
CA VAL A 662 11.35 7.54 8.86
C VAL A 662 10.09 8.40 8.99
N THR A 663 9.68 8.68 10.22
CA THR A 663 8.58 9.59 10.53
C THR A 663 9.10 11.03 10.53
N GLY A 664 8.92 11.76 9.41
CA GLY A 664 9.50 13.10 9.22
C GLY A 664 9.11 14.16 10.27
N ASN A 665 8.02 13.95 11.01
CA ASN A 665 7.54 14.86 12.05
C ASN A 665 8.02 14.48 13.46
N TYR A 666 8.79 13.39 13.61
CA TYR A 666 9.38 13.08 14.90
C TYR A 666 10.47 14.10 15.24
N ASP A 667 10.23 14.87 16.29
CA ASP A 667 11.09 15.88 16.90
C ASP A 667 11.25 15.62 18.41
N GLY A 668 11.21 14.34 18.79
CA GLY A 668 11.25 13.83 20.16
C GLY A 668 12.44 14.31 20.99
N SER A 669 12.32 14.14 22.31
CA SER A 669 13.45 14.32 23.24
C SER A 669 13.69 13.00 23.96
N PRO A 670 14.25 11.99 23.25
CA PRO A 670 14.42 10.67 23.79
C PRO A 670 15.38 10.69 24.99
N ALA A 671 15.13 9.82 25.95
CA ALA A 671 16.10 9.47 26.96
C ALA A 671 16.91 8.24 26.52
N ALA A 672 18.06 8.03 27.14
CA ALA A 672 18.87 6.84 26.94
C ALA A 672 19.28 6.25 28.29
N SER A 673 19.22 4.93 28.41
CA SER A 673 19.55 4.22 29.64
C SER A 673 20.52 3.07 29.37
N LEU A 674 21.38 2.81 30.36
CA LEU A 674 22.27 1.66 30.36
C LEU A 674 21.47 0.39 30.65
N THR A 675 21.59 -0.62 29.79
CA THR A 675 20.88 -1.90 29.92
C THR A 675 21.79 -3.08 30.21
N GLY A 676 23.12 -2.92 30.09
CA GLY A 676 24.09 -3.96 30.39
C GLY A 676 25.53 -3.47 30.30
N PHE A 677 26.46 -4.25 30.85
CA PHE A 677 27.90 -3.98 30.84
C PHE A 677 28.62 -5.21 30.28
N ILE A 678 29.30 -5.04 29.15
CA ILE A 678 29.92 -6.16 28.41
C ILE A 678 31.37 -6.35 28.87
N LEU A 679 32.13 -5.26 29.02
CA LEU A 679 33.54 -5.32 29.37
C LEU A 679 33.91 -4.16 30.30
N PRO A 680 34.37 -4.42 31.54
CA PRO A 680 34.26 -5.71 32.21
C PRO A 680 32.80 -6.17 32.31
N ALA A 681 32.57 -7.47 32.39
CA ALA A 681 31.23 -8.01 32.59
C ALA A 681 30.77 -7.69 34.02
N LEU A 682 29.84 -6.75 34.16
CA LEU A 682 29.34 -6.28 35.46
C LEU A 682 27.83 -6.54 35.57
N GLY A 683 27.39 -6.97 36.76
CA GLY A 683 25.95 -7.02 37.06
C GLY A 683 25.33 -5.64 37.28
N ALA A 684 26.12 -4.68 37.76
CA ALA A 684 25.79 -3.27 37.88
C ALA A 684 27.09 -2.46 37.95
N CYS A 685 27.04 -1.18 37.55
CA CYS A 685 28.17 -0.27 37.68
C CYS A 685 27.72 1.04 38.33
N PRO A 686 27.80 1.17 39.66
CA PRO A 686 27.36 2.36 40.39
C PRO A 686 28.13 3.65 40.05
N THR A 687 29.36 3.52 39.54
CA THR A 687 30.21 4.64 39.12
C THR A 687 30.03 5.02 37.64
N CYS A 688 29.36 4.16 36.86
CA CYS A 688 29.08 4.40 35.46
C CYS A 688 27.93 5.40 35.34
N SER A 689 28.27 6.61 34.91
CA SER A 689 27.33 7.69 34.64
C SER A 689 27.27 7.92 33.14
N LEU A 690 26.10 7.69 32.56
CA LEU A 690 25.76 8.13 31.22
C LEU A 690 24.95 9.42 31.33
N ASN A 691 25.45 10.49 30.73
CA ASN A 691 24.62 11.65 30.40
C ASN A 691 24.35 11.60 28.89
N ALA A 692 23.08 11.43 28.50
CA ALA A 692 22.71 11.41 27.09
C ALA A 692 22.76 12.80 26.43
N GLY A 693 22.76 13.87 27.24
CA GLY A 693 22.68 15.25 26.78
C GLY A 693 21.29 15.64 26.25
N ALA A 694 21.16 16.88 25.79
CA ALA A 694 19.93 17.37 25.17
C ALA A 694 19.87 16.96 23.69
N PHE A 695 18.73 16.42 23.28
CA PHE A 695 18.46 16.08 21.88
C PHE A 695 17.84 17.28 21.15
N ALA A 696 18.35 17.57 19.96
CA ALA A 696 17.79 18.56 19.05
C ALA A 696 17.79 18.03 17.62
N GLY A 697 16.79 18.40 16.84
CA GLY A 697 16.67 18.00 15.44
C GLY A 697 15.24 18.11 14.92
N ALA A 698 15.09 17.88 13.63
CA ALA A 698 13.80 17.86 12.94
C ALA A 698 13.90 16.88 11.76
N GLY A 699 12.79 16.63 11.06
CA GLY A 699 12.80 15.72 9.91
C GLY A 699 12.88 14.23 10.30
N GLY A 700 12.51 13.89 11.53
CA GLY A 700 12.46 12.51 12.03
C GLY A 700 13.73 12.02 12.71
N THR A 701 14.77 12.85 12.79
CA THR A 701 16.04 12.51 13.46
C THR A 701 16.44 13.61 14.45
N VAL A 702 16.81 13.21 15.65
CA VAL A 702 17.29 14.09 16.72
C VAL A 702 18.66 13.62 17.21
N VAL A 703 19.52 14.57 17.56
CA VAL A 703 20.94 14.34 17.84
C VAL A 703 21.31 15.01 19.15
N SER A 704 22.12 14.34 19.96
CA SER A 704 22.85 14.93 21.08
C SER A 704 24.34 14.84 20.82
N ASN A 705 25.04 15.98 20.80
CA ASN A 705 26.50 16.07 20.67
C ASN A 705 27.20 16.30 22.02
N THR A 706 26.46 16.11 23.11
CA THR A 706 26.94 16.36 24.48
C THR A 706 26.87 15.10 25.35
N ALA A 707 26.65 13.93 24.72
CA ALA A 707 26.59 12.68 25.43
C ALA A 707 27.97 12.34 26.02
N THR A 708 28.02 11.88 27.26
CA THR A 708 29.28 11.51 27.95
C THR A 708 29.08 10.23 28.76
N TYR A 709 30.14 9.45 28.88
CA TYR A 709 30.18 8.24 29.70
C TYR A 709 31.44 8.26 30.59
N SER A 710 31.27 8.10 31.90
CA SER A 710 32.31 8.40 32.89
C SER A 710 33.42 7.34 33.05
N GLU A 711 33.22 6.14 32.51
CA GLU A 711 34.03 4.96 32.83
C GLU A 711 34.73 4.33 31.62
N ALA A 712 35.75 3.51 31.88
CA ALA A 712 36.33 2.65 30.85
C ALA A 712 35.45 1.41 30.62
N GLY A 713 35.42 0.89 29.40
CA GLY A 713 34.73 -0.35 29.07
C GLY A 713 33.76 -0.30 27.89
N VAL A 714 32.93 -1.33 27.79
CA VAL A 714 31.90 -1.52 26.76
C VAL A 714 30.58 -1.77 27.45
N PHE A 715 29.52 -1.06 27.05
CA PHE A 715 28.20 -1.17 27.65
C PHE A 715 27.11 -1.34 26.60
N GLN A 716 25.90 -1.68 27.05
CA GLN A 716 24.70 -1.72 26.24
C GLN A 716 23.76 -0.60 26.64
N MET A 717 23.07 -0.03 25.66
CA MET A 717 22.16 1.09 25.84
C MET A 717 20.86 0.87 25.06
N GLN A 718 19.76 1.40 25.59
CA GLN A 718 18.50 1.55 24.87
C GLN A 718 18.01 3.01 24.96
N ALA A 719 17.64 3.58 23.81
CA ALA A 719 16.94 4.85 23.73
C ALA A 719 15.42 4.62 23.83
N TYR A 720 14.72 5.54 24.48
CA TYR A 720 13.27 5.50 24.62
C TYR A 720 12.67 6.91 24.65
N ASP A 721 11.44 7.07 24.18
CA ASP A 721 10.70 8.34 24.25
C ASP A 721 9.22 8.08 24.54
N ASP A 722 8.77 8.43 25.75
CA ASP A 722 7.38 8.47 26.18
C ASP A 722 6.84 9.90 26.30
N THR A 723 7.71 10.90 26.17
CA THR A 723 7.36 12.32 26.22
C THR A 723 6.75 12.80 24.90
N PHE A 724 7.07 12.13 23.79
CA PHE A 724 6.44 12.38 22.50
C PHE A 724 4.92 12.23 22.52
N SER A 725 4.43 11.28 23.33
CA SER A 725 3.02 10.95 23.53
C SER A 725 2.47 11.47 24.87
N ALA A 726 2.99 12.60 25.36
CA ALA A 726 2.61 13.15 26.67
C ALA A 726 1.15 13.62 26.76
N VAL A 727 0.48 13.90 25.64
CA VAL A 727 -0.95 14.24 25.63
C VAL A 727 -1.82 13.12 26.23
N ASP A 728 -1.35 11.88 26.12
CA ASP A 728 -2.03 10.67 26.60
C ASP A 728 -1.61 10.27 28.03
N ALA A 729 -0.88 11.13 28.75
CA ALA A 729 -0.43 10.78 30.10
C ALA A 729 -1.58 10.66 31.12
N GLY A 730 -2.73 11.28 30.84
CA GLY A 730 -3.88 11.39 31.75
C GLY A 730 -5.19 10.77 31.27
N ASP A 731 -5.21 10.10 30.11
CA ASP A 731 -6.43 9.57 29.48
C ASP A 731 -6.63 8.05 29.76
N GLY A 732 -5.67 7.41 30.43
CA GLY A 732 -5.67 5.98 30.72
C GLY A 732 -4.70 5.16 29.85
N SER A 733 -3.93 5.79 28.96
CA SER A 733 -2.83 5.14 28.25
C SER A 733 -1.71 4.74 29.21
N SER A 734 -1.27 3.49 29.12
CA SER A 734 -0.13 2.97 29.88
C SER A 734 1.18 3.55 29.35
N VAL A 735 2.23 3.54 30.19
CA VAL A 735 3.58 3.96 29.77
C VAL A 735 4.05 3.13 28.57
N ALA A 736 3.80 1.82 28.54
CA ALA A 736 4.18 0.95 27.43
C ALA A 736 3.48 1.31 26.10
N GLU A 737 2.20 1.70 26.15
CA GLU A 737 1.48 2.20 24.96
C GLU A 737 2.09 3.51 24.46
N ARG A 738 2.59 4.34 25.37
CA ARG A 738 3.17 5.67 25.10
C ARG A 738 4.63 5.65 24.64
N THR A 739 5.43 4.68 25.07
CA THR A 739 6.87 4.68 24.83
C THR A 739 7.25 4.05 23.48
N ALA A 740 8.03 4.78 22.67
CA ALA A 740 8.80 4.20 21.57
C ALA A 740 10.20 3.79 22.05
N TYR A 741 10.70 2.64 21.62
CA TYR A 741 12.00 2.10 22.04
C TYR A 741 12.92 1.87 20.84
N SER A 742 14.23 2.01 21.06
CA SER A 742 15.24 1.44 20.17
C SER A 742 15.49 -0.03 20.47
N THR A 743 16.18 -0.70 19.56
CA THR A 743 16.89 -1.94 19.93
C THR A 743 17.98 -1.63 20.94
N ILE A 744 18.33 -2.61 21.77
CA ILE A 744 19.50 -2.52 22.63
C ILE A 744 20.75 -2.57 21.75
N SER A 745 21.63 -1.59 21.90
CA SER A 745 22.85 -1.46 21.10
C SER A 745 24.10 -1.46 21.98
N THR A 746 25.15 -2.12 21.50
CA THR A 746 26.47 -2.09 22.14
C THR A 746 27.18 -0.79 21.80
N VAL A 747 27.68 -0.11 22.84
CA VAL A 747 28.41 1.15 22.74
C VAL A 747 29.77 1.00 23.42
N GLY A 748 30.85 1.27 22.68
CA GLY A 748 32.21 1.07 23.16
C GLY A 748 33.26 1.10 22.03
N ARG A 749 34.55 0.98 22.36
CA ARG A 749 35.13 0.78 23.69
C ARG A 749 35.60 2.11 24.27
N PHE A 750 35.25 2.38 25.52
CA PHE A 750 35.74 3.53 26.26
C PHE A 750 37.06 3.19 26.95
N VAL A 751 38.05 4.07 26.84
CA VAL A 751 39.36 3.98 27.48
C VAL A 751 39.55 5.17 28.44
N PRO A 752 40.50 5.12 29.39
CA PRO A 752 40.83 6.30 30.19
C PRO A 752 41.19 7.49 29.30
N ASP A 753 40.91 8.71 29.75
CA ASP A 753 41.30 9.91 28.99
C ASP A 753 42.81 10.13 29.01
N HIS A 754 43.41 9.89 30.18
CA HIS A 754 44.84 9.97 30.43
C HIS A 754 45.22 9.19 31.70
N PHE A 755 46.53 9.01 31.89
CA PHE A 755 47.10 8.53 33.15
C PHE A 755 47.79 9.66 33.91
N THR A 756 47.79 9.60 35.24
CA THR A 756 48.45 10.59 36.10
C THR A 756 49.30 9.90 37.17
N LEU A 757 50.59 10.24 37.26
CA LEU A 757 51.41 9.86 38.42
C LEU A 757 51.02 10.76 39.61
N THR A 758 50.39 10.17 40.62
CA THR A 758 49.86 10.91 41.78
C THR A 758 50.82 10.93 42.97
N SER A 759 51.69 9.93 43.07
CA SER A 759 52.76 9.88 44.07
C SER A 759 53.94 9.07 43.56
N GLY A 760 55.16 9.46 43.93
CA GLY A 760 56.38 8.73 43.61
C GLY A 760 57.51 9.08 44.57
N ALA A 761 58.23 8.08 45.07
CA ALA A 761 59.34 8.29 46.00
C ALA A 761 60.39 7.18 45.89
N VAL A 762 61.65 7.56 46.09
CA VAL A 762 62.78 6.65 46.21
C VAL A 762 63.57 7.00 47.47
N GLY A 763 63.93 5.99 48.26
CA GLY A 763 64.67 6.12 49.51
C GLY A 763 66.05 5.48 49.39
N ALA A 764 67.11 6.23 49.69
CA ALA A 764 68.46 5.70 49.72
C ALA A 764 68.63 4.66 50.83
N ALA A 765 69.43 3.61 50.58
CA ALA A 765 69.65 2.52 51.54
C ALA A 765 70.35 2.99 52.83
N CYS A 766 71.28 3.93 52.73
CA CYS A 766 71.89 4.59 53.88
C CYS A 766 71.32 5.99 54.07
N THR A 767 70.30 6.10 54.92
CA THR A 767 69.62 7.37 55.27
C THR A 767 70.37 8.18 56.32
N ALA A 768 71.21 7.54 57.14
CA ALA A 768 72.03 8.22 58.15
C ALA A 768 73.24 8.98 57.56
N GLY A 769 73.56 8.77 56.28
CA GLY A 769 74.64 9.47 55.59
C GLY A 769 74.26 10.90 55.20
N ALA A 770 75.24 11.80 55.18
CA ALA A 770 75.10 13.17 54.68
C ALA A 770 76.09 13.41 53.51
N PRO A 771 75.65 13.37 52.24
CA PRO A 771 74.29 13.06 51.78
C PRO A 771 73.94 11.57 51.90
N SER A 772 72.63 11.26 51.93
CA SER A 772 72.13 9.88 51.92
C SER A 772 72.46 9.21 50.59
N PHE A 773 72.83 7.93 50.60
CA PHE A 773 73.28 7.24 49.39
C PHE A 773 72.93 5.75 49.41
N THR A 774 73.04 5.10 48.24
CA THR A 774 72.93 3.64 48.08
C THR A 774 74.16 3.12 47.35
N TYR A 775 74.69 1.97 47.73
CA TYR A 775 75.73 1.32 46.93
C TYR A 775 75.15 0.60 45.72
N MET A 776 75.89 0.52 44.61
CA MET A 776 75.47 -0.32 43.48
C MET A 776 75.38 -1.78 43.90
N ASN A 777 74.39 -2.52 43.37
CA ASN A 777 73.95 -3.85 43.80
C ASN A 777 73.33 -3.90 45.22
N GLN A 778 73.25 -2.79 45.95
CA GLN A 778 72.45 -2.69 47.18
C GLN A 778 71.02 -2.30 46.81
N SER A 779 70.04 -2.96 47.44
CA SER A 779 68.64 -2.53 47.31
C SER A 779 68.43 -1.18 47.97
N PHE A 780 67.57 -0.34 47.37
CA PHE A 780 67.06 0.89 47.97
C PHE A 780 66.30 0.60 49.26
N GLN A 781 66.17 1.61 50.13
CA GLN A 781 65.29 1.50 51.32
C GLN A 781 63.83 1.31 50.90
N SER A 782 63.42 2.02 49.85
CA SER A 782 62.08 1.94 49.28
C SER A 782 62.04 2.54 47.88
N LEU A 783 61.23 1.97 47.01
CA LEU A 783 60.78 2.56 45.75
C LEU A 783 59.26 2.44 45.69
N SER A 784 58.57 3.55 45.45
CA SER A 784 57.12 3.57 45.34
C SER A 784 56.63 4.51 44.23
N ALA A 785 55.53 4.12 43.58
CA ALA A 785 54.84 4.94 42.60
C ALA A 785 53.36 4.55 42.50
N THR A 786 52.49 5.56 42.32
CA THR A 786 51.06 5.38 42.14
C THR A 786 50.59 6.11 40.89
N VAL A 787 50.11 5.38 39.89
CA VAL A 787 49.56 5.93 38.65
C VAL A 787 48.05 5.67 38.62
N GLN A 788 47.27 6.67 38.25
CA GLN A 788 45.81 6.57 38.15
C GLN A 788 45.36 6.71 36.70
N ALA A 789 44.40 5.90 36.28
CA ALA A 789 43.68 5.98 35.02
C ALA A 789 42.45 6.88 35.21
N GLN A 790 42.45 8.07 34.62
CA GLN A 790 41.43 9.09 34.88
C GLN A 790 40.60 9.38 33.63
N ASN A 791 39.34 9.75 33.83
CA ASN A 791 38.47 10.29 32.78
C ASN A 791 38.77 11.79 32.55
N ALA A 792 38.09 12.39 31.58
CA ALA A 792 38.30 13.80 31.21
C ALA A 792 38.07 14.80 32.35
N ALA A 793 37.26 14.44 33.36
CA ALA A 793 37.01 15.26 34.55
C ALA A 793 38.01 15.00 35.71
N GLY A 794 39.04 14.17 35.49
CA GLY A 794 40.03 13.79 36.50
C GLY A 794 39.56 12.75 37.51
N SER A 795 38.36 12.18 37.34
CA SER A 795 37.87 11.10 38.20
C SER A 795 38.42 9.75 37.76
N LEU A 796 38.61 8.84 38.70
CA LEU A 796 39.15 7.51 38.46
C LEU A 796 38.20 6.68 37.58
N THR A 797 38.75 6.00 36.58
CA THR A 797 38.03 4.98 35.80
C THR A 797 38.17 3.62 36.49
N VAL A 798 37.28 3.33 37.44
CA VAL A 798 37.42 2.14 38.30
C VAL A 798 37.25 0.83 37.54
N ASN A 799 36.60 0.86 36.38
CA ASN A 799 36.47 -0.35 35.56
C ASN A 799 37.80 -0.76 34.92
N TYR A 800 38.79 0.13 34.85
CA TYR A 800 40.13 -0.15 34.32
C TYR A 800 40.93 -1.04 35.29
N ASP A 801 40.63 -2.34 35.25
CA ASP A 801 41.07 -3.31 36.25
C ASP A 801 41.59 -4.61 35.61
N SER A 802 42.70 -5.14 36.14
CA SER A 802 43.35 -6.34 35.60
C SER A 802 42.51 -7.63 35.66
N GLY A 803 41.54 -7.73 36.57
CA GLY A 803 40.58 -8.84 36.62
C GLY A 803 39.45 -8.71 35.61
N GLY A 804 39.24 -7.51 35.05
CA GLY A 804 38.19 -7.19 34.09
C GLY A 804 38.60 -7.29 32.62
N PHE A 805 39.91 -7.32 32.34
CA PHE A 805 40.48 -7.32 30.99
C PHE A 805 41.47 -8.46 30.78
N ALA A 806 41.65 -8.89 29.53
CA ALA A 806 42.61 -9.94 29.20
C ALA A 806 44.07 -9.50 29.48
N PRO A 807 45.03 -10.43 29.69
CA PRO A 807 46.44 -10.08 29.80
C PRO A 807 46.95 -9.28 28.59
N GLY A 808 47.78 -8.26 28.83
CA GLY A 808 48.30 -7.37 27.78
C GLY A 808 47.32 -6.26 27.36
N SER A 809 46.17 -6.15 28.04
CA SER A 809 45.14 -5.18 27.68
C SER A 809 45.22 -3.82 28.33
N LEU A 810 45.98 -3.74 29.42
CA LEU A 810 46.12 -2.52 30.18
C LEU A 810 47.52 -1.97 29.98
N ALA A 811 47.67 -0.70 30.31
CA ALA A 811 48.93 0.00 30.24
C ALA A 811 50.00 -0.72 31.04
N SER A 812 51.17 -0.85 30.45
CA SER A 812 52.36 -1.40 31.09
C SER A 812 53.28 -0.27 31.55
N VAL A 813 53.96 -0.48 32.68
CA VAL A 813 54.91 0.47 33.27
C VAL A 813 56.32 -0.07 33.12
N ALA A 814 57.19 0.71 32.49
CA ALA A 814 58.62 0.50 32.41
C ALA A 814 59.35 1.58 33.23
N TRP A 815 60.39 1.19 33.96
CA TRP A 815 61.18 2.13 34.74
C TRP A 815 62.32 2.71 33.92
N GLN A 816 62.63 3.98 34.17
CA GLN A 816 63.71 4.72 33.53
C GLN A 816 64.70 5.24 34.58
N ALA A 817 65.97 5.38 34.20
CA ALA A 817 66.99 5.95 35.06
C ALA A 817 68.00 6.79 34.25
N GLU A 818 68.37 7.95 34.76
CA GLU A 818 69.42 8.81 34.20
C GLU A 818 70.16 9.54 35.32
N ASN A 819 71.38 10.02 35.07
CA ASN A 819 72.13 10.78 36.07
C ASN A 819 72.45 12.18 35.55
N ALA A 820 72.05 13.20 36.32
CA ALA A 820 72.32 14.61 36.03
C ALA A 820 71.85 15.07 34.64
N ASP A 821 70.79 14.46 34.11
CA ASP A 821 70.17 14.84 32.82
C ASP A 821 71.20 14.91 31.67
N ASN A 822 72.08 13.90 31.62
CA ASN A 822 73.23 13.87 30.72
C ASN A 822 72.95 13.13 29.39
N GLY A 823 71.72 12.64 29.18
CA GLY A 823 71.31 11.90 27.99
C GLY A 823 71.87 10.48 27.86
N ILE A 824 72.41 9.91 28.94
CA ILE A 824 72.83 8.50 28.98
C ILE A 824 71.75 7.69 29.70
N ASP A 825 71.10 6.80 28.95
CA ASP A 825 70.07 5.92 29.49
C ASP A 825 70.68 4.83 30.37
N LEU A 826 70.41 4.90 31.67
CA LEU A 826 70.86 3.95 32.70
C LEU A 826 69.75 2.96 33.10
N SER A 827 68.61 2.93 32.41
CA SER A 827 67.43 2.14 32.78
C SER A 827 67.71 0.64 32.85
N ALA A 828 68.59 0.13 31.99
CA ALA A 828 68.99 -1.28 32.00
C ALA A 828 69.74 -1.70 33.29
N ARG A 829 70.29 -0.74 34.03
CA ARG A 829 70.97 -0.95 35.31
C ARG A 829 69.97 -1.01 36.48
N LEU A 830 68.73 -0.58 36.28
CA LEU A 830 67.71 -0.59 37.31
C LEU A 830 67.03 -1.97 37.39
N SER A 831 66.94 -2.52 38.59
CA SER A 831 66.23 -3.75 38.87
C SER A 831 65.01 -3.42 39.72
N VAL A 832 63.81 -3.57 39.17
CA VAL A 832 62.56 -3.37 39.92
C VAL A 832 61.72 -4.64 39.82
N SER A 833 61.51 -5.31 40.95
CA SER A 833 60.54 -6.42 41.04
C SER A 833 59.13 -5.85 41.11
N SER A 834 58.28 -6.12 40.11
CA SER A 834 56.89 -5.69 40.12
C SER A 834 55.96 -6.81 40.60
N PRO A 835 54.99 -6.54 41.49
CA PRO A 835 53.96 -7.51 41.84
C PRO A 835 52.92 -7.64 40.71
N SER A 836 52.40 -8.84 40.48
CA SER A 836 51.24 -9.10 39.64
C SER A 836 50.01 -9.35 40.53
N PRO A 837 48.82 -8.75 40.27
CA PRO A 837 48.47 -7.87 39.14
C PRO A 837 48.84 -6.39 39.38
N LEU A 838 48.95 -5.64 38.28
CA LEU A 838 49.46 -4.27 38.28
C LEU A 838 48.38 -3.16 38.37
N TRP A 839 47.15 -3.40 37.88
CA TRP A 839 46.05 -2.41 37.92
C TRP A 839 44.87 -2.94 38.73
N ALA A 840 44.45 -2.17 39.74
CA ALA A 840 43.29 -2.43 40.58
C ALA A 840 42.41 -1.18 40.64
N ALA A 841 41.15 -1.31 40.21
CA ALA A 841 40.17 -0.22 40.19
C ALA A 841 40.69 1.10 39.58
N GLY A 842 41.39 1.05 38.45
CA GLY A 842 41.97 2.23 37.80
C GLY A 842 43.26 2.74 38.43
N VAL A 843 43.83 2.04 39.41
CA VAL A 843 45.09 2.43 40.08
C VAL A 843 46.17 1.39 39.84
N TYR A 844 47.33 1.84 39.37
CA TYR A 844 48.59 1.13 39.42
C TYR A 844 49.35 1.55 40.66
N SER A 845 49.78 0.60 41.50
CA SER A 845 50.56 0.89 42.70
C SER A 845 51.77 -0.04 42.83
N LEU A 846 52.97 0.53 42.91
CA LEU A 846 54.20 -0.16 43.31
C LEU A 846 54.66 0.35 44.67
N SER A 847 55.03 -0.57 45.56
CA SER A 847 55.81 -0.30 46.76
C SER A 847 56.74 -1.49 47.02
N THR A 848 58.05 -1.29 46.88
CA THR A 848 59.05 -2.35 47.07
C THR A 848 60.34 -1.81 47.65
N ALA A 849 60.94 -2.57 48.57
CA ALA A 849 62.31 -2.34 49.04
C ALA A 849 63.34 -3.22 48.31
N ALA A 850 62.92 -4.07 47.37
CA ALA A 850 63.81 -4.96 46.63
C ALA A 850 64.41 -4.31 45.38
N ALA A 851 63.97 -3.10 45.02
CA ALA A 851 64.51 -2.39 43.87
C ALA A 851 65.95 -1.91 44.14
N GLY A 852 66.79 -1.85 43.10
CA GLY A 852 68.18 -1.40 43.24
C GLY A 852 68.82 -1.04 41.91
N PHE A 853 69.99 -0.42 41.97
CA PHE A 853 70.78 -0.04 40.80
C PHE A 853 72.03 -0.91 40.71
N ARG A 854 72.22 -1.59 39.58
CA ARG A 854 73.29 -2.58 39.40
C ARG A 854 74.63 -1.93 39.06
N ARG A 855 75.74 -2.62 39.36
CA ARG A 855 77.06 -2.31 38.78
C ARG A 855 77.04 -2.53 37.26
N ALA A 856 78.02 -1.95 36.56
CA ALA A 856 78.17 -2.16 35.12
C ALA A 856 78.49 -3.63 34.83
N THR A 857 78.35 -4.08 33.59
CA THR A 857 78.85 -5.39 33.19
C THR A 857 79.96 -5.18 32.13
N PRO A 858 81.20 -5.63 32.38
CA PRO A 858 81.73 -6.21 33.63
C PRO A 858 81.73 -5.19 34.78
N ASP A 859 81.90 -5.66 36.03
CA ASP A 859 81.77 -4.94 37.32
C ASP A 859 82.79 -3.79 37.55
N ASP A 860 83.13 -3.03 36.51
CA ASP A 860 84.12 -1.95 36.55
C ASP A 860 83.62 -0.74 37.35
N PRO A 861 84.48 -0.06 38.14
CA PRO A 861 84.09 1.10 38.93
C PRO A 861 83.64 2.28 38.06
N ASP A 862 82.40 2.72 38.26
CA ASP A 862 81.79 3.89 37.62
C ASP A 862 81.07 4.80 38.63
N GLY A 863 80.63 5.96 38.16
CA GLY A 863 80.07 7.01 39.01
C GLY A 863 81.14 7.94 39.63
N PRO A 864 80.81 8.68 40.70
CA PRO A 864 79.56 8.61 41.47
C PRO A 864 78.36 9.14 40.68
N PHE A 865 77.19 8.54 40.91
CA PHE A 865 75.93 9.05 40.37
C PHE A 865 75.21 9.84 41.46
N ASP A 866 75.66 11.07 41.72
CA ASP A 866 75.14 11.88 42.83
C ASP A 866 73.74 12.47 42.56
N SER A 867 73.30 12.48 41.29
CA SER A 867 72.01 13.01 40.85
C SER A 867 71.26 12.00 39.98
N LEU A 868 71.17 10.73 40.42
CA LEU A 868 70.43 9.70 39.70
C LEU A 868 68.92 9.95 39.86
N GLN A 869 68.24 10.28 38.77
CA GLN A 869 66.79 10.43 38.69
C GLN A 869 66.17 9.13 38.17
N LEU A 870 65.14 8.64 38.87
CA LEU A 870 64.30 7.56 38.36
C LEU A 870 63.04 8.14 37.73
N GLY A 871 62.44 7.39 36.79
CA GLY A 871 61.16 7.74 36.18
C GLY A 871 60.35 6.54 35.72
N ILE A 872 59.11 6.80 35.32
CA ILE A 872 58.19 5.82 34.75
C ILE A 872 57.84 6.22 33.32
N ARG A 873 58.03 5.27 32.41
CA ARG A 873 57.48 5.29 31.05
C ARG A 873 56.28 4.35 31.00
N LEU A 874 55.13 4.87 30.59
CA LEU A 874 53.89 4.11 30.46
C LEU A 874 53.61 3.84 28.99
N THR A 875 53.25 2.61 28.66
CA THR A 875 52.85 2.20 27.30
C THR A 875 51.47 1.57 27.35
N ASP A 876 50.50 2.24 26.74
CA ASP A 876 49.11 1.79 26.63
C ASP A 876 48.84 1.22 25.21
N PRO A 877 48.21 0.04 25.08
CA PRO A 877 47.90 -0.55 23.77
C PRO A 877 46.99 0.30 22.87
N ASP A 878 46.19 1.18 23.45
CA ASP A 878 45.25 2.06 22.74
C ASP A 878 45.81 3.49 22.56
N GLY A 879 47.04 3.74 23.03
CA GLY A 879 47.73 5.01 22.87
C GLY A 879 47.36 6.08 23.90
N VAL A 880 46.68 5.72 24.99
CA VAL A 880 46.39 6.66 26.09
C VAL A 880 47.70 7.07 26.79
N ALA A 881 47.93 8.38 26.90
CA ALA A 881 49.21 8.92 27.38
C ALA A 881 49.24 9.15 28.90
N LEU A 882 50.46 9.11 29.46
CA LEU A 882 50.75 9.64 30.81
C LEU A 882 50.89 11.17 30.74
N ASN A 883 50.13 11.88 31.54
CA ASN A 883 50.15 13.34 31.58
C ASN A 883 51.38 13.89 32.32
N GLY A 884 51.85 15.05 31.85
CA GLY A 884 52.93 15.79 32.48
C GLY A 884 54.28 15.08 32.47
N MET A 885 54.58 14.31 31.42
CA MET A 885 55.91 13.73 31.22
C MET A 885 56.98 14.84 31.21
N ASP A 886 58.03 14.63 31.98
CA ASP A 886 59.09 15.61 32.29
C ASP A 886 60.49 14.97 32.27
N MET A 887 60.60 13.72 31.80
CA MET A 887 61.85 12.96 31.76
C MET A 887 62.02 12.25 30.41
N ASN A 888 63.27 12.14 29.94
CA ASN A 888 63.68 11.25 28.86
C ASN A 888 65.15 10.90 29.02
N ALA A 889 65.41 9.70 29.55
CA ALA A 889 66.75 9.23 29.92
C ALA A 889 67.77 9.19 28.76
N ALA A 890 67.29 9.25 27.50
CA ALA A 890 68.13 9.21 26.31
C ALA A 890 68.49 10.60 25.74
N THR A 891 68.03 11.69 26.35
CA THR A 891 68.29 13.07 25.89
C THR A 891 68.90 13.90 27.02
N ALA A 892 69.84 14.79 26.69
CA ALA A 892 70.45 15.67 27.68
C ALA A 892 69.70 17.00 27.77
N GLY A 893 69.52 17.51 28.99
CA GLY A 893 68.78 18.73 29.26
C GLY A 893 67.26 18.54 29.18
N VAL A 894 66.51 19.63 29.38
CA VAL A 894 65.04 19.62 29.38
C VAL A 894 64.50 18.93 28.12
N CYS A 895 63.85 17.78 28.31
CA CYS A 895 63.34 16.98 27.20
C CYS A 895 62.20 17.66 26.44
N ALA A 896 62.20 17.49 25.11
CA ALA A 896 61.09 17.85 24.24
C ALA A 896 61.17 17.01 22.94
N PRO A 897 60.35 15.96 22.75
CA PRO A 897 59.32 15.46 23.67
C PRO A 897 59.90 14.61 24.82
N CYS A 898 59.28 14.70 25.99
CA CYS A 898 59.51 13.78 27.10
C CYS A 898 58.69 12.49 26.90
N ASN A 899 59.21 11.36 27.36
CA ASN A 899 58.57 10.03 27.18
C ASN A 899 58.37 9.28 28.51
N ALA A 900 58.81 9.86 29.62
CA ALA A 900 58.66 9.34 30.97
C ALA A 900 58.33 10.48 31.93
N LYS A 901 57.89 10.11 33.13
CA LYS A 901 57.68 11.04 34.23
C LYS A 901 58.61 10.71 35.40
N ALA A 902 59.33 11.70 35.90
CA ALA A 902 60.24 11.58 37.03
C ALA A 902 59.49 11.10 38.29
N VAL A 903 60.11 10.17 39.02
CA VAL A 903 59.60 9.58 40.27
C VAL A 903 60.45 10.06 41.43
N GLY A 904 59.85 10.85 42.33
CA GLY A 904 60.55 11.40 43.49
C GLY A 904 61.71 12.34 43.10
N GLY A 905 62.57 12.64 44.08
CA GLY A 905 63.79 13.40 43.85
C GLY A 905 64.96 12.52 43.38
N THR A 906 66.08 13.16 43.05
CA THR A 906 67.33 12.46 42.72
C THR A 906 67.92 11.75 43.95
N ILE A 907 68.64 10.67 43.71
CA ILE A 907 69.37 9.92 44.74
C ILE A 907 70.85 9.79 44.38
N SER A 908 71.69 9.66 45.41
CA SER A 908 73.11 9.36 45.22
C SER A 908 73.35 7.85 45.20
N VAL A 909 73.95 7.34 44.12
CA VAL A 909 74.37 5.94 43.98
C VAL A 909 75.87 5.85 43.79
N ARG A 910 76.52 4.95 44.53
CA ARG A 910 77.99 4.86 44.62
C ARG A 910 78.48 3.44 44.34
N PHE A 911 79.58 3.32 43.60
CA PHE A 911 80.32 2.07 43.55
C PHE A 911 81.15 1.94 44.82
N GLY A 912 80.82 0.98 45.68
CA GLY A 912 81.44 0.82 47.00
C GLY A 912 82.38 -0.37 47.09
N ARG A 913 83.38 -0.26 47.98
CA ARG A 913 84.14 -1.40 48.49
C ARG A 913 84.46 -1.25 49.97
N LEU A 914 84.61 -2.35 50.69
CA LEU A 914 85.16 -2.36 52.04
C LEU A 914 86.65 -2.64 51.98
N ARG A 915 87.45 -1.85 52.69
CA ARG A 915 88.91 -1.98 52.79
C ARG A 915 89.31 -2.33 54.21
N LEU A 916 90.08 -3.40 54.36
CA LEU A 916 90.75 -3.74 55.60
C LEU A 916 92.22 -3.32 55.50
N SER A 917 92.72 -2.54 56.46
CA SER A 917 94.11 -2.10 56.45
C SER A 917 95.01 -3.14 57.10
N ASN A 918 96.23 -3.32 56.57
CA ASN A 918 97.28 -4.03 57.29
C ASN A 918 97.60 -3.28 58.60
N ALA A 919 97.87 -4.02 59.67
CA ALA A 919 98.15 -3.46 60.98
C ALA A 919 99.39 -4.12 61.60
N HIS A 920 100.19 -3.35 62.32
CA HIS A 920 101.42 -3.85 62.96
C HIS A 920 101.53 -3.34 64.40
N GLY A 921 101.98 -4.17 65.33
CA GLY A 921 102.11 -3.78 66.74
C GLY A 921 102.96 -4.74 67.59
N SER A 922 103.10 -4.43 68.87
CA SER A 922 103.77 -5.32 69.82
C SER A 922 102.92 -6.57 70.07
N GLU A 923 103.59 -7.71 70.18
CA GLU A 923 103.06 -8.99 70.64
C GLU A 923 102.43 -8.94 72.04
N LEU A 924 102.73 -7.91 72.84
CA LEU A 924 102.26 -7.74 74.23
C LEU A 924 101.04 -6.80 74.37
N ARG A 925 100.54 -6.20 73.29
CA ARG A 925 99.40 -5.26 73.33
C ARG A 925 98.34 -5.64 72.32
N GLN A 926 97.10 -5.22 72.61
CA GLN A 926 96.02 -5.30 71.64
C GLN A 926 96.38 -4.49 70.38
N LEU A 927 96.07 -5.04 69.21
CA LEU A 927 96.32 -4.42 67.92
C LEU A 927 94.99 -3.99 67.28
N ARG A 928 94.86 -2.69 67.00
CA ARG A 928 93.71 -2.13 66.31
C ARG A 928 93.92 -2.20 64.80
N VAL A 929 92.99 -2.82 64.08
CA VAL A 929 93.01 -2.99 62.62
C VAL A 929 91.88 -2.15 62.01
N PRO A 930 92.19 -1.07 61.29
CA PRO A 930 91.17 -0.22 60.67
C PRO A 930 90.40 -0.93 59.54
N VAL A 931 89.07 -0.78 59.56
CA VAL A 931 88.15 -1.16 58.48
C VAL A 931 87.52 0.13 57.97
N GLY A 932 87.49 0.36 56.67
CA GLY A 932 86.85 1.54 56.09
C GLY A 932 86.05 1.20 54.84
N ALA A 933 84.88 1.81 54.68
CA ALA A 933 84.18 1.82 53.40
C ALA A 933 84.80 2.88 52.49
N GLU A 934 85.07 2.51 51.25
CA GLU A 934 85.53 3.40 50.19
C GLU A 934 84.49 3.42 49.06
N TYR A 935 84.47 4.50 48.28
CA TYR A 935 83.69 4.58 47.05
C TYR A 935 84.52 5.17 45.91
N TRP A 936 84.14 4.84 44.67
CA TRP A 936 84.76 5.42 43.47
C TRP A 936 84.29 6.86 43.27
N ASN A 937 85.22 7.82 43.23
CA ASN A 937 84.91 9.23 43.02
C ASN A 937 85.03 9.71 41.56
N GLY A 938 85.16 8.78 40.60
CA GLY A 938 85.39 9.06 39.18
C GLY A 938 86.84 8.87 38.74
N ILE A 939 87.81 8.96 39.66
CA ILE A 939 89.25 8.79 39.36
C ILE A 939 89.96 7.79 40.29
N GLY A 940 89.38 7.47 41.43
CA GLY A 940 89.96 6.56 42.42
C GLY A 940 89.00 6.22 43.56
N PHE A 941 89.37 5.23 44.37
CA PHE A 941 88.65 4.93 45.61
C PHE A 941 89.06 5.89 46.73
N VAL A 942 88.07 6.50 47.38
CA VAL A 942 88.23 7.40 48.53
C VAL A 942 87.33 6.96 49.68
N ALA A 943 87.65 7.34 50.92
CA ALA A 943 86.85 6.97 52.08
C ALA A 943 85.41 7.52 51.98
N ASN A 944 84.40 6.68 52.24
CA ASN A 944 83.00 7.08 52.28
C ASN A 944 82.60 7.48 53.71
N ALA A 945 83.01 8.68 54.15
CA ALA A 945 82.67 9.19 55.48
C ALA A 945 81.16 9.32 55.73
N ALA A 946 80.32 9.30 54.69
CA ALA A 946 78.86 9.30 54.83
C ALA A 946 78.31 7.92 55.24
N ASP A 947 79.08 6.83 55.15
CA ASP A 947 78.57 5.50 55.49
C ASP A 947 78.45 5.31 57.01
N GLY A 948 77.21 5.46 57.49
CA GLY A 948 76.79 5.17 58.86
C GLY A 948 75.85 3.97 58.95
N CYS A 949 75.77 3.12 57.91
CA CYS A 949 74.70 2.13 57.77
C CYS A 949 75.21 0.73 57.42
N SER A 950 76.36 0.62 56.74
CA SER A 950 76.93 -0.67 56.40
C SER A 950 77.47 -1.39 57.64
N THR A 951 77.23 -2.69 57.74
CA THR A 951 77.74 -3.52 58.82
C THR A 951 79.01 -4.23 58.41
N VAL A 952 80.01 -4.23 59.29
CA VAL A 952 81.20 -5.10 59.16
C VAL A 952 80.79 -6.51 59.55
N GLY A 953 80.93 -7.49 58.65
CA GLY A 953 80.54 -8.88 58.91
C GLY A 953 81.51 -9.64 59.80
N ALA A 954 81.30 -10.96 59.89
CA ALA A 954 82.17 -11.85 60.66
C ALA A 954 83.62 -11.83 60.12
N VAL A 955 84.59 -12.04 61.01
CA VAL A 955 86.01 -12.05 60.65
C VAL A 955 86.56 -13.46 60.78
N THR A 956 87.16 -13.97 59.71
CA THR A 956 87.93 -15.22 59.71
C THR A 956 89.42 -14.90 59.82
N LEU A 957 90.09 -15.59 60.75
CA LEU A 957 91.55 -15.53 60.93
C LEU A 957 92.22 -16.66 60.15
N ASN A 958 93.41 -16.38 59.62
CA ASN A 958 94.25 -17.31 58.85
C ASN A 958 93.52 -17.85 57.62
N ALA A 959 92.99 -16.93 56.80
CA ALA A 959 92.33 -17.29 55.54
C ALA A 959 93.29 -18.12 54.66
N PRO A 960 92.92 -19.33 54.23
CA PRO A 960 93.80 -20.16 53.42
C PRO A 960 93.99 -19.61 51.99
N PRO A 961 95.17 -19.79 51.37
CA PRO A 961 96.39 -20.39 51.93
C PRO A 961 97.30 -19.33 52.61
N SER A 962 97.16 -19.13 53.94
CA SER A 962 98.05 -18.22 54.68
C SER A 962 99.32 -18.92 55.20
N THR A 963 100.46 -18.24 55.10
CA THR A 963 101.70 -18.58 55.84
C THR A 963 101.75 -17.95 57.23
N CYS A 964 100.78 -17.08 57.53
CA CYS A 964 100.54 -16.46 58.83
C CYS A 964 99.61 -17.33 59.67
N THR A 965 100.09 -17.80 60.82
CA THR A 965 99.44 -18.87 61.62
C THR A 965 98.98 -18.43 63.01
N LEU A 966 99.12 -17.14 63.37
CA LEU A 966 98.66 -16.68 64.68
C LEU A 966 97.12 -16.67 64.75
N THR A 967 96.56 -17.02 65.90
CA THR A 967 95.11 -16.99 66.16
C THR A 967 94.78 -16.10 67.36
N PRO A 968 95.03 -14.77 67.29
CA PRO A 968 94.70 -13.87 68.39
C PRO A 968 93.18 -13.83 68.62
N ALA A 969 92.75 -13.64 69.88
CA ALA A 969 91.33 -13.41 70.15
C ALA A 969 90.84 -12.14 69.46
N VAL A 970 89.80 -12.22 68.63
CA VAL A 970 89.21 -11.04 67.99
C VAL A 970 88.13 -10.48 68.90
N THR A 971 88.24 -9.20 69.25
CA THR A 971 87.20 -8.44 69.96
C THR A 971 86.87 -7.18 69.16
N GLY A 972 85.61 -6.75 69.17
CA GLY A 972 85.14 -5.66 68.31
C GLY A 972 84.90 -6.05 66.83
N ALA A 973 84.71 -7.34 66.54
CA ALA A 973 84.17 -7.78 65.26
C ALA A 973 82.64 -7.63 65.26
N GLY A 974 82.08 -7.02 64.21
CA GLY A 974 80.63 -6.90 64.03
C GLY A 974 80.03 -5.60 64.60
N GLY A 975 79.77 -4.64 63.72
CA GLY A 975 79.11 -3.38 64.05
C GLY A 975 78.84 -2.54 62.80
N VAL A 976 77.98 -1.53 62.93
CA VAL A 976 77.72 -0.54 61.87
C VAL A 976 78.92 0.40 61.76
N LEU A 977 79.34 0.72 60.54
CA LEU A 977 80.39 1.73 60.31
C LEU A 977 79.94 3.07 60.91
N LEU A 978 80.88 3.81 61.48
CA LEU A 978 80.65 5.16 61.98
C LEU A 978 81.56 6.10 61.19
N ASN A 979 80.96 7.03 60.45
CA ASN A 979 81.65 7.91 59.50
C ASN A 979 82.55 7.12 58.52
N GLY A 980 82.01 6.04 57.96
CA GLY A 980 82.69 5.17 57.01
C GLY A 980 83.79 4.31 57.59
N SER A 981 83.98 4.30 58.92
CA SER A 981 85.09 3.62 59.57
C SER A 981 84.65 2.74 60.74
N ALA A 982 85.34 1.63 60.92
CA ALA A 982 85.31 0.79 62.10
C ALA A 982 86.72 0.28 62.37
N ALA A 983 86.91 -0.49 63.45
CA ALA A 983 88.18 -1.17 63.67
C ALA A 983 87.99 -2.49 64.39
N LEU A 984 88.74 -3.50 63.97
CA LEU A 984 88.88 -4.76 64.68
C LEU A 984 89.93 -4.60 65.78
N THR A 985 89.76 -5.24 66.92
CA THR A 985 90.78 -5.27 67.98
C THR A 985 91.23 -6.71 68.19
N LEU A 986 92.46 -6.99 67.80
CA LEU A 986 93.09 -8.29 67.99
C LEU A 986 93.78 -8.31 69.37
N GLY A 987 93.50 -9.35 70.16
CA GLY A 987 94.17 -9.61 71.43
C GLY A 987 95.68 -9.80 71.26
N ALA A 988 96.44 -9.49 72.30
CA ALA A 988 97.89 -9.70 72.31
C ALA A 988 98.20 -11.21 72.21
N PRO A 989 98.89 -11.70 71.16
CA PRO A 989 99.21 -13.11 71.03
C PRO A 989 100.34 -13.57 71.97
N ASN A 990 101.06 -12.63 72.60
CA ASN A 990 102.26 -12.85 73.42
C ASN A 990 103.43 -13.54 72.70
N VAL A 991 103.30 -13.76 71.39
CA VAL A 991 104.32 -14.32 70.49
C VAL A 991 104.43 -13.48 69.23
N ARG A 992 105.62 -13.44 68.64
CA ARG A 992 105.85 -12.74 67.36
C ARG A 992 105.29 -13.57 66.20
N GLY A 993 104.78 -12.91 65.18
CA GLY A 993 104.25 -13.55 63.98
C GLY A 993 103.18 -12.70 63.31
N CYS A 994 102.40 -13.31 62.42
CA CYS A 994 101.31 -12.63 61.72
C CYS A 994 100.05 -13.50 61.67
N THR A 995 98.91 -12.86 61.42
CA THR A 995 97.63 -13.48 61.08
C THR A 995 97.02 -12.75 59.88
N ASP A 996 96.49 -13.50 58.92
CA ASP A 996 95.72 -12.93 57.81
C ASP A 996 94.24 -12.85 58.19
N LEU A 997 93.60 -11.74 57.84
CA LEU A 997 92.26 -11.38 58.22
C LEU A 997 91.40 -11.29 56.97
N ARG A 998 90.21 -11.89 56.99
CA ARG A 998 89.17 -11.69 55.97
C ARG A 998 87.86 -11.36 56.64
N VAL A 999 87.21 -10.29 56.19
CA VAL A 999 85.94 -9.80 56.73
C VAL A 999 84.83 -10.18 55.75
N THR A 1000 83.80 -10.89 56.21
CA THR A 1000 82.58 -11.10 55.43
C THR A 1000 82.01 -9.75 55.03
N THR A 1001 82.03 -9.49 53.72
CA THR A 1001 81.71 -8.19 53.15
C THR A 1001 80.38 -8.31 52.41
N PRO A 1002 79.42 -7.38 52.59
CA PRO A 1002 78.21 -7.37 51.79
C PRO A 1002 78.55 -7.33 50.30
N ALA A 1003 77.77 -8.01 49.45
CA ALA A 1003 78.08 -8.14 48.02
C ALA A 1003 78.32 -6.78 47.31
N TRP A 1004 77.56 -5.74 47.69
CA TRP A 1004 77.72 -4.37 47.15
C TRP A 1004 78.97 -3.62 47.63
N LEU A 1005 79.69 -4.16 48.62
CA LEU A 1005 80.95 -3.65 49.16
C LEU A 1005 82.12 -4.59 48.91
N GLN A 1006 81.93 -5.69 48.19
CA GLN A 1006 83.06 -6.55 47.81
C GLN A 1006 84.03 -5.77 46.93
N GLY A 1007 85.31 -5.99 47.19
CA GLY A 1007 86.43 -5.33 46.53
C GLY A 1007 87.10 -6.25 45.52
N ARG A 1008 88.21 -5.78 44.95
CA ARG A 1008 89.15 -6.59 44.21
C ARG A 1008 90.37 -6.81 45.09
N TRP A 1009 90.51 -7.97 45.70
CA TRP A 1009 91.57 -8.26 46.67
C TRP A 1009 92.41 -9.49 46.26
N ASP A 1010 92.38 -9.86 44.98
CA ASP A 1010 92.98 -11.05 44.40
C ASP A 1010 94.48 -11.21 44.76
N ASP A 1011 94.81 -12.34 45.41
CA ASP A 1011 96.18 -12.84 45.51
C ASP A 1011 96.51 -13.84 44.37
N ALA A 1012 97.79 -14.20 44.22
CA ALA A 1012 98.26 -15.06 43.13
C ALA A 1012 97.74 -16.52 43.19
N SER A 1013 96.89 -16.86 44.16
CA SER A 1013 96.24 -18.16 44.32
C SER A 1013 94.72 -18.02 44.29
N ASN A 1014 94.21 -17.63 43.12
CA ASN A 1014 92.80 -17.58 42.79
C ASN A 1014 92.03 -18.86 43.24
N PRO A 1015 91.07 -18.77 44.20
CA PRO A 1015 90.20 -19.88 44.57
C PRO A 1015 88.89 -19.99 43.76
N ASP A 1016 88.48 -18.98 42.99
CA ASP A 1016 87.23 -18.99 42.19
C ASP A 1016 87.44 -19.32 40.70
N GLY A 1017 88.66 -19.18 40.19
CA GLY A 1017 89.04 -19.51 38.82
C GLY A 1017 88.45 -18.60 37.74
N ASP A 1018 87.78 -17.49 38.08
CA ASP A 1018 87.11 -16.64 37.09
C ASP A 1018 87.84 -15.30 36.89
N ALA A 1019 88.41 -15.09 35.69
CA ALA A 1019 89.09 -13.84 35.34
C ALA A 1019 88.12 -12.72 34.89
N THR A 1020 86.80 -12.94 34.98
CA THR A 1020 85.76 -12.05 34.42
C THR A 1020 84.98 -11.23 35.44
N THR A 1021 85.08 -11.50 36.75
CA THR A 1021 84.50 -10.69 37.84
C THR A 1021 85.59 -9.92 38.57
N ASN A 1022 85.47 -8.59 38.61
CA ASN A 1022 86.53 -7.71 39.12
C ASN A 1022 86.33 -7.29 40.59
N TYR A 1023 85.18 -7.54 41.25
CA TYR A 1023 84.85 -6.97 42.58
C TYR A 1023 83.90 -7.85 43.43
N ASP A 1024 84.23 -9.12 43.61
CA ASP A 1024 83.48 -10.15 44.35
C ASP A 1024 84.20 -10.65 45.63
N ASP A 1025 85.35 -10.04 45.94
CA ASP A 1025 86.16 -10.43 47.08
C ASP A 1025 85.73 -9.76 48.39
N ASN A 1026 85.69 -10.57 49.44
CA ASN A 1026 85.62 -10.10 50.82
C ASN A 1026 86.91 -9.35 51.20
N ALA A 1027 86.77 -8.24 51.92
CA ALA A 1027 87.90 -7.40 52.36
C ALA A 1027 88.94 -8.19 53.18
N ALA A 1028 90.21 -8.09 52.78
CA ALA A 1028 91.31 -8.81 53.40
C ALA A 1028 92.47 -7.89 53.81
N GLY A 1029 93.29 -8.35 54.76
CA GLY A 1029 94.44 -7.62 55.28
C GLY A 1029 95.25 -8.44 56.29
N ARG A 1030 96.46 -8.02 56.62
CA ARG A 1030 97.39 -8.75 57.51
C ARG A 1030 97.66 -7.98 58.81
N ALA A 1031 97.65 -8.70 59.92
CA ALA A 1031 98.09 -8.20 61.21
C ALA A 1031 99.41 -8.85 61.64
N THR A 1032 100.45 -8.06 61.90
CA THR A 1032 101.78 -8.54 62.31
C THR A 1032 102.13 -8.07 63.74
N PHE A 1033 102.55 -9.00 64.58
CA PHE A 1033 102.91 -8.80 65.98
C PHE A 1033 104.41 -9.02 66.21
N GLY A 1034 105.03 -8.16 67.02
CA GLY A 1034 106.42 -8.32 67.47
C GLY A 1034 107.49 -7.74 66.56
N THR A 1035 107.11 -6.87 65.62
CA THR A 1035 108.04 -6.07 64.81
C THR A 1035 108.30 -4.73 65.51
N PHE A 1036 109.57 -4.45 65.85
CA PHE A 1036 109.99 -3.14 66.36
C PHE A 1036 110.13 -2.13 65.21
N ARG A 1037 109.79 -0.86 65.47
CA ARG A 1037 109.93 0.25 64.51
C ARG A 1037 111.38 0.37 64.03
N ASP A 1038 111.62 0.01 62.77
CA ASP A 1038 112.66 0.63 61.98
C ASP A 1038 112.15 1.01 60.58
N ARG A 1039 112.61 2.14 60.05
CA ARG A 1039 112.01 2.90 58.95
C ARG A 1039 112.10 2.23 57.56
N MET A 1040 112.67 1.03 57.46
CA MET A 1040 112.98 0.36 56.19
C MET A 1040 112.17 -0.91 55.86
N ILE A 1041 111.27 -1.38 56.73
CA ILE A 1041 110.36 -2.51 56.42
C ILE A 1041 108.94 -2.01 56.09
N PHE A 1042 108.84 -0.98 55.25
CA PHE A 1042 107.54 -0.49 54.74
C PHE A 1042 107.28 -0.89 53.28
N ARG A 1043 108.08 -1.79 52.69
CA ARG A 1043 108.02 -2.06 51.24
C ARG A 1043 107.95 -3.53 50.79
N ARG A 1044 107.77 -4.51 51.69
CA ARG A 1044 107.63 -5.91 51.23
C ARG A 1044 106.75 -6.83 52.07
N GLU A 1045 105.64 -6.32 52.60
CA GLU A 1045 104.48 -7.17 52.87
C GLU A 1045 103.27 -6.52 52.19
N VAL A 1046 103.23 -6.71 50.89
CA VAL A 1046 102.02 -6.58 50.09
C VAL A 1046 101.59 -8.03 49.88
N THR A 1047 100.62 -8.51 50.66
CA THR A 1047 99.57 -9.29 50.00
C THR A 1047 98.94 -8.31 49.01
N ARG A 1048 99.09 -8.61 47.72
CA ARG A 1048 98.44 -7.82 46.67
C ARG A 1048 96.94 -8.03 46.78
#